data_AF-C0ZT72-F1
#
_entry.id   AF-C0ZT72-F1
#
_cell.length_a   1.000
_cell.length_b   1.000
_cell.length_c   1.000
_cell.angle_alpha   90.00
_cell.angle_beta   90.00
_cell.angle_gamma   90.00
#
_symmetry.space_group_name_H-M   'P 1'
#
loop_
_entity.id
_entity.type
_entity.pdbx_description
1 polymer ?
#
loop_
_entity_poly.entity_id
_entity_poly.type
_entity_poly.pdbx_seq_one_letter_code
_entity_poly.pdbx_strand_id
1 'polypeptide(L)'
;MNALTITLGTIGALLSLVCWYIFLSGALRMFNTVRIGQSAPDRWRPFFPRFKQMIIEFIAHTRMNKFRSVGWAHWLVMVGFLGGFLLWFEAYGQTFNPEFHWPIFGNTWAWHLWDEILGLGTVIGITTLIVIRQLNHPRLPARLSRFGGSNFKAAYVIEGIVLLEGLGMIMVKAGKIATYGHANPWTDFFTMQVAKLLPASPVMISVFAFVKLMTGMIWLAIVGRNITWGVAWHRFSAFFNIYFKREDDGTVALGAAKPMMSKGKVLTMENVDPDTDTLGAGNIEDFSWKGWLDFTTCTECGRCQSQCPAWNTGKPLSPKLLIMSLRDHGYAKAPYLLAGGRKDMGGDEIGLVDSEGNVKEAALAAIPEAARLEADRKLVGETVEGEMAPVIDAETLWSCTNCGACVEQCPVDIEHVDHIIDMRRYQVLIESEFPSELAGLFKNLENKGNPWGQNSKDRLNWINEMDFEIPVFGKDADSFEDYEYLFWVGCAGAYEDRAKKTTKAVAELLATAGVKFMVLGADETCTGDSARRAGNEFLFQQLAMQNIEMLNSVFDGIEQKKRKIVVTCAHCFNALGNEYPEVGGDYEVVHHTQLLNRLVRQKKLIPVASVSEDVTYHDPCFLGRHNKVYDAPRELMEASGSKLVEMPRHGERSMCCGAGGARMWMEENIGKRINVDRVDEALSTNPKKIATGCPFCRVMLTDGVTARQEQGQGEGVEVVDVAQLMLNSVTRLDPAQLGENIKVIPREKAPVAAEAKAETVEQDRVAEVEEAAATPEAKAAPAGKGLAMKGLAKAPGAKAPGAKAPGKGLGMAGGAKAPGAKKAAPAASAEAPAAEAAAPATPVAKPKGLGLAGGAKAPGGKGLQMKGAAKAPGAKAAAAPAAEAPAAEAAAPEAAAPVAKPKGLGLASGAKAPGGKGLQMKGGAKAPGAKAAPAAEAPAAEAPAAAPAAPAEAPAEAPAAEAEAPKAPPVAKAGGLGFKSGAKAPGARKAAPAPAAAPAPEAEPVKAEPAAEPVKAEPAAEAPAEASAPAEAPTPAAAPPAPKAGGLGFKAGAKAPGRKK
;
A
#
# COMPACT_ATOMS: atom_id res chain seq x y z
N MET A 1 -1.60 24.58 52.87
CA MET A 1 -0.84 25.39 51.88
C MET A 1 0.25 26.14 52.62
N ASN A 2 1.40 26.40 52.02
CA ASN A 2 2.45 27.28 52.57
C ASN A 2 3.01 28.19 51.45
N ALA A 3 3.93 29.10 51.77
CA ALA A 3 4.49 30.03 50.79
C ALA A 3 5.05 29.31 49.55
N LEU A 4 5.80 28.22 49.75
CA LEU A 4 6.38 27.44 48.65
C LEU A 4 5.30 26.75 47.79
N THR A 5 4.26 26.15 48.38
CA THR A 5 3.19 25.52 47.57
C THR A 5 2.39 26.56 46.78
N ILE A 6 2.18 27.75 47.36
CA ILE A 6 1.56 28.89 46.65
C ILE A 6 2.44 29.38 45.50
N THR A 7 3.75 29.54 45.71
CA THR A 7 4.72 29.92 44.67
C THR A 7 4.77 28.89 43.54
N LEU A 8 4.91 27.59 43.84
CA LEU A 8 4.97 26.52 42.83
C LEU A 8 3.68 26.46 41.99
N GLY A 9 2.51 26.51 42.63
CA GLY A 9 1.23 26.50 41.91
C GLY A 9 1.00 27.75 41.07
N THR A 10 1.39 28.93 41.57
CA THR A 10 1.25 30.20 40.84
C THR A 10 2.16 30.23 39.61
N ILE A 11 3.43 29.82 39.74
CA ILE A 11 4.35 29.67 38.61
C ILE A 11 3.80 28.65 37.62
N GLY A 12 3.32 27.51 38.10
CA GLY A 12 2.78 26.44 37.25
C GLY A 12 1.55 26.88 36.43
N ALA A 13 0.64 27.63 37.04
CA ALA A 13 -0.54 28.18 36.38
C ALA A 13 -0.21 29.30 35.38
N LEU A 14 0.72 30.21 35.71
CA LEU A 14 1.10 31.30 34.80
C LEU A 14 1.88 30.77 33.58
N LEU A 15 2.80 29.82 33.77
CA LEU A 15 3.53 29.20 32.66
C LEU A 15 2.62 28.34 31.78
N SER A 16 1.60 27.68 32.34
CA SER A 16 0.71 26.82 31.54
C SER A 16 -0.10 27.61 30.51
N LEU A 17 -0.54 28.83 30.82
CA LEU A 17 -1.23 29.70 29.86
C LEU A 17 -0.37 29.97 28.61
N VAL A 18 0.92 30.23 28.81
CA VAL A 18 1.89 30.45 27.72
C VAL A 18 2.09 29.16 26.91
N CYS A 19 2.26 28.02 27.59
CA CYS A 19 2.42 26.72 26.94
C CYS A 19 1.18 26.28 26.14
N TRP A 20 -0.02 26.53 26.66
CA TRP A 20 -1.29 26.29 25.95
C TRP A 20 -1.46 27.20 24.75
N TYR A 21 -1.12 28.49 24.85
CA TYR A 21 -1.13 29.40 23.71
C TYR A 21 -0.19 28.92 22.59
N ILE A 22 1.01 28.47 22.94
CA ILE A 22 1.98 27.89 21.98
C ILE A 22 1.44 26.60 21.36
N PHE A 23 0.83 25.71 22.15
CA PHE A 23 0.26 24.46 21.64
C PHE A 23 -0.94 24.69 20.71
N LEU A 24 -1.88 25.55 21.10
CA LEU A 24 -3.08 25.86 20.32
C LEU A 24 -2.76 26.65 19.05
N SER A 25 -1.81 27.59 19.08
CA SER A 25 -1.34 28.26 17.86
C SER A 25 -0.61 27.31 16.91
N GLY A 26 0.14 26.33 17.45
CA GLY A 26 0.69 25.21 16.67
C GLY A 26 -0.39 24.35 16.00
N ALA A 27 -1.42 23.94 16.75
CA ALA A 27 -2.55 23.17 16.24
C ALA A 27 -3.34 23.94 15.17
N LEU A 28 -3.56 25.25 15.36
CA LEU A 28 -4.23 26.11 14.38
C LEU A 28 -3.38 26.32 13.12
N ARG A 29 -2.04 26.38 13.21
CA ARG A 29 -1.15 26.39 12.05
C ARG A 29 -1.25 25.07 11.29
N MET A 30 -1.13 23.94 11.98
CA MET A 30 -1.31 22.59 11.40
C MET A 30 -2.65 22.44 10.69
N PHE A 31 -3.76 22.86 11.31
CA PHE A 31 -5.09 22.84 10.68
C PHE A 31 -5.14 23.73 9.42
N ASN A 32 -4.59 24.95 9.48
CA ASN A 32 -4.53 25.85 8.34
C ASN A 32 -3.68 25.30 7.18
N THR A 33 -2.57 24.61 7.47
CA THR A 33 -1.75 23.94 6.47
C THR A 33 -2.48 22.74 5.85
N VAL A 34 -3.10 21.88 6.65
CA VAL A 34 -3.79 20.67 6.14
C VAL A 34 -4.97 21.02 5.22
N ARG A 35 -5.67 22.14 5.46
CA ARG A 35 -6.78 22.61 4.59
C ARG A 35 -6.35 23.31 3.29
N ILE A 36 -5.06 23.34 2.94
CA ILE A 36 -4.59 23.90 1.66
C ILE A 36 -4.95 22.96 0.50
N GLY A 37 -4.82 21.64 0.73
CA GLY A 37 -5.02 20.62 -0.29
C GLY A 37 -6.46 20.53 -0.82
N GLN A 38 -6.59 19.96 -2.03
CA GLN A 38 -7.86 19.89 -2.75
C GLN A 38 -9.01 19.18 -1.99
N SER A 39 -10.25 19.42 -2.43
CA SER A 39 -11.44 18.82 -1.82
C SER A 39 -11.47 17.29 -1.95
N ALA A 40 -11.72 16.61 -0.82
CA ALA A 40 -12.11 15.19 -0.76
C ALA A 40 -13.51 15.09 -0.11
N PRO A 41 -14.61 15.14 -0.91
CA PRO A 41 -15.97 15.24 -0.39
C PRO A 41 -16.52 13.91 0.15
N ASP A 42 -15.99 12.79 -0.34
CA ASP A 42 -16.36 11.41 -0.03
C ASP A 42 -16.00 10.98 1.41
N ARG A 43 -14.87 11.47 1.94
CA ARG A 43 -14.32 11.08 3.25
C ARG A 43 -15.24 11.40 4.45
N TRP A 44 -16.25 12.27 4.28
CA TRP A 44 -17.13 12.74 5.35
C TRP A 44 -18.31 11.81 5.68
N ARG A 45 -18.60 10.81 4.83
CA ARG A 45 -19.75 9.91 5.00
C ARG A 45 -19.37 8.44 4.77
N PRO A 46 -20.11 7.49 5.37
CA PRO A 46 -21.13 7.66 6.40
C PRO A 46 -20.50 7.87 7.80
N PHE A 47 -21.06 8.79 8.60
CA PHE A 47 -20.47 9.22 9.87
C PHE A 47 -20.36 8.09 10.91
N PHE A 48 -21.46 7.38 11.19
CA PHE A 48 -21.48 6.39 12.29
C PHE A 48 -20.62 5.15 12.04
N PRO A 49 -20.57 4.54 10.84
CA PRO A 49 -19.63 3.46 10.53
C PRO A 49 -18.17 3.90 10.69
N ARG A 50 -17.78 5.04 10.10
CA ARG A 50 -16.43 5.60 10.22
C ARG A 50 -16.03 5.89 11.68
N PHE A 51 -16.94 6.47 12.47
CA PHE A 51 -16.71 6.71 13.90
C PHE A 51 -16.56 5.42 14.70
N LYS A 52 -17.46 4.45 14.49
CA LYS A 52 -17.38 3.11 15.11
C LYS A 52 -16.05 2.43 14.77
N GLN A 53 -15.63 2.49 13.51
CA GLN A 53 -14.41 1.85 13.04
C GLN A 53 -13.15 2.52 13.61
N MET A 54 -13.11 3.85 13.65
CA MET A 54 -12.05 4.62 14.35
C MET A 54 -11.92 4.15 15.80
N ILE A 55 -13.03 4.02 16.53
CA ILE A 55 -13.05 3.56 17.93
C ILE A 55 -12.58 2.10 18.07
N ILE A 56 -12.93 1.21 17.13
CA ILE A 56 -12.46 -0.19 17.12
C ILE A 56 -10.95 -0.26 16.89
N GLU A 57 -10.42 0.40 15.85
CA GLU A 57 -8.99 0.37 15.54
C GLU A 57 -8.15 1.03 16.63
N PHE A 58 -8.66 2.11 17.22
CA PHE A 58 -8.05 2.80 18.35
C PHE A 58 -8.03 1.94 19.63
N ILE A 59 -9.18 1.54 20.18
CA ILE A 59 -9.25 0.89 21.50
C ILE A 59 -8.61 -0.51 21.48
N ALA A 60 -8.94 -1.32 20.47
CA ALA A 60 -8.40 -2.68 20.34
C ALA A 60 -7.00 -2.73 19.71
N HIS A 61 -6.46 -1.57 19.27
CA HIS A 61 -5.14 -1.44 18.66
C HIS A 61 -4.92 -2.40 17.46
N THR A 62 -6.00 -2.73 16.72
CA THR A 62 -6.04 -3.86 15.78
C THR A 62 -4.88 -3.85 14.77
N ARG A 63 -4.61 -2.68 14.17
CA ARG A 63 -3.54 -2.45 13.21
C ARG A 63 -2.14 -2.50 13.86
N MET A 64 -1.99 -1.97 15.07
CA MET A 64 -0.70 -1.93 15.81
C MET A 64 -0.31 -3.29 16.37
N ASN A 65 -1.29 -4.07 16.83
CA ASN A 65 -1.13 -5.38 17.46
C ASN A 65 -0.72 -6.50 16.47
N LYS A 66 -0.75 -6.24 15.15
CA LYS A 66 -0.14 -7.11 14.12
C LYS A 66 1.34 -7.43 14.44
N PHE A 67 2.06 -6.54 15.11
CA PHE A 67 3.41 -6.79 15.63
C PHE A 67 3.39 -6.94 17.15
N ARG A 68 3.14 -8.17 17.61
CA ARG A 68 2.87 -8.51 19.02
C ARG A 68 3.92 -7.97 20.00
N SER A 69 5.21 -7.93 19.63
CA SER A 69 6.31 -7.45 20.50
C SER A 69 6.28 -5.95 20.79
N VAL A 70 5.65 -5.14 19.93
CA VAL A 70 5.55 -3.68 20.09
C VAL A 70 4.12 -3.25 20.49
N GLY A 71 3.10 -4.02 20.07
CA GLY A 71 1.69 -3.68 20.24
C GLY A 71 1.28 -3.43 21.69
N TRP A 72 1.58 -4.35 22.61
CA TRP A 72 1.20 -4.21 24.02
C TRP A 72 1.91 -3.04 24.73
N ALA A 73 3.21 -2.84 24.47
CA ALA A 73 3.98 -1.75 25.07
C ALA A 73 3.52 -0.37 24.55
N HIS A 74 3.14 -0.29 23.27
CA HIS A 74 2.50 0.89 22.70
C HIS A 74 1.10 1.13 23.30
N TRP A 75 0.31 0.08 23.48
CA TRP A 75 -1.03 0.17 24.07
C TRP A 75 -0.98 0.69 25.51
N LEU A 76 -0.05 0.19 26.33
CA LEU A 76 0.18 0.70 27.69
C LEU A 76 0.53 2.20 27.70
N VAL A 77 1.40 2.66 26.79
CA VAL A 77 1.74 4.08 26.67
C VAL A 77 0.57 4.92 26.16
N MET A 78 -0.26 4.39 25.26
CA MET A 78 -1.47 5.07 24.77
C MET A 78 -2.49 5.26 25.90
N VAL A 79 -2.80 4.20 26.64
CA VAL A 79 -3.74 4.25 27.77
C VAL A 79 -3.19 5.11 28.90
N GLY A 80 -1.88 5.01 29.16
CA GLY A 80 -1.13 5.88 30.08
C GLY A 80 -1.23 7.36 29.74
N PHE A 81 -1.05 7.74 28.46
CA PHE A 81 -1.15 9.12 28.02
C PHE A 81 -2.59 9.67 28.11
N LEU A 82 -3.57 8.93 27.58
CA LEU A 82 -4.95 9.42 27.48
C LEU A 82 -5.71 9.36 28.81
N GLY A 83 -5.43 8.35 29.64
CA GLY A 83 -5.96 8.27 31.00
C GLY A 83 -5.21 9.16 31.99
N GLY A 84 -3.87 9.26 31.83
CA GLY A 84 -2.98 10.03 32.70
C GLY A 84 -3.15 11.54 32.58
N PHE A 85 -3.72 12.03 31.47
CA PHE A 85 -4.17 13.41 31.29
C PHE A 85 -4.95 13.96 32.50
N LEU A 86 -5.87 13.17 33.06
CA LEU A 86 -6.66 13.59 34.23
C LEU A 86 -5.84 13.67 35.52
N LEU A 87 -4.82 12.82 35.66
CA LEU A 87 -3.86 12.81 36.77
C LEU A 87 -2.79 13.91 36.61
N TRP A 88 -2.58 14.40 35.40
CA TRP A 88 -1.76 15.58 35.11
C TRP A 88 -2.54 16.87 35.42
N PHE A 89 -3.84 16.93 35.10
CA PHE A 89 -4.69 18.03 35.57
C PHE A 89 -4.88 18.03 37.10
N GLU A 90 -4.88 16.88 37.76
CA GLU A 90 -4.87 16.79 39.23
C GLU A 90 -3.61 17.45 39.84
N ALA A 91 -2.48 17.42 39.12
CA ALA A 91 -1.21 17.97 39.57
C ALA A 91 -1.27 19.49 39.82
N TYR A 92 -2.11 20.25 39.08
CA TYR A 92 -2.34 21.67 39.38
C TYR A 92 -2.79 21.86 40.83
N GLY A 93 -3.84 21.16 41.27
CA GLY A 93 -4.33 21.27 42.64
C GLY A 93 -3.29 20.79 43.67
N GLN A 94 -2.55 19.72 43.33
CA GLN A 94 -1.50 19.15 44.18
C GLN A 94 -0.28 20.09 44.36
N THR A 95 0.00 21.00 43.41
CA THR A 95 1.05 22.02 43.60
C THR A 95 0.68 23.06 44.68
N PHE A 96 -0.60 23.43 44.82
CA PHE A 96 -1.07 24.35 45.87
C PHE A 96 -1.36 23.64 47.19
N ASN A 97 -2.08 22.51 47.13
CA ASN A 97 -2.47 21.68 48.25
C ASN A 97 -2.01 20.22 48.04
N PRO A 98 -0.94 19.74 48.71
CA PRO A 98 -0.38 18.39 48.58
C PRO A 98 -1.39 17.23 48.65
N GLU A 99 -2.46 17.40 49.42
CA GLU A 99 -3.48 16.38 49.63
C GLU A 99 -4.47 16.25 48.45
N PHE A 100 -4.56 17.28 47.60
CA PHE A 100 -5.59 17.46 46.58
C PHE A 100 -5.81 16.22 45.71
N HIS A 101 -7.09 15.91 45.49
CA HIS A 101 -7.59 14.97 44.52
C HIS A 101 -8.89 15.50 43.91
N TRP A 102 -9.37 14.91 42.81
CA TRP A 102 -10.68 15.27 42.26
C TRP A 102 -11.80 15.08 43.30
N PRO A 103 -12.65 16.10 43.59
CA PRO A 103 -13.60 16.00 44.70
C PRO A 103 -14.66 14.90 44.59
N ILE A 104 -15.06 14.54 43.37
CA ILE A 104 -16.17 13.61 43.11
C ILE A 104 -15.74 12.14 43.16
N PHE A 105 -14.55 11.82 42.65
CA PHE A 105 -14.08 10.43 42.46
C PHE A 105 -12.63 10.19 42.91
N GLY A 106 -11.87 11.23 43.23
CA GLY A 106 -10.42 11.17 43.45
C GLY A 106 -9.98 10.44 44.72
N ASN A 107 -10.90 10.10 45.62
CA ASN A 107 -10.65 9.22 46.78
C ASN A 107 -11.46 7.92 46.71
N THR A 108 -11.79 7.44 45.51
CA THR A 108 -12.42 6.13 45.31
C THR A 108 -11.38 5.05 45.07
N TRP A 109 -11.68 3.80 45.46
CA TRP A 109 -10.79 2.66 45.22
C TRP A 109 -10.40 2.51 43.73
N ALA A 110 -11.34 2.81 42.83
CA ALA A 110 -11.15 2.73 41.39
C ALA A 110 -10.17 3.81 40.89
N TRP A 111 -10.19 5.02 41.47
CA TRP A 111 -9.23 6.07 41.11
C TRP A 111 -7.81 5.74 41.59
N HIS A 112 -7.68 5.27 42.83
CA HIS A 112 -6.38 4.85 43.38
C HIS A 112 -5.78 3.71 42.56
N LEU A 113 -6.57 2.70 42.17
CA LEU A 113 -6.11 1.62 41.30
C LEU A 113 -5.81 2.09 39.87
N TRP A 114 -6.55 3.08 39.35
CA TRP A 114 -6.30 3.66 38.03
C TRP A 114 -4.95 4.37 37.97
N ASP A 115 -4.62 5.24 38.93
CA ASP A 115 -3.30 5.89 39.03
C ASP A 115 -2.15 4.86 39.15
N GLU A 116 -2.35 3.80 39.93
CA GLU A 116 -1.39 2.70 40.09
C GLU A 116 -1.10 1.98 38.76
N ILE A 117 -2.15 1.57 38.05
CA ILE A 117 -2.05 0.84 36.78
C ILE A 117 -1.51 1.75 35.67
N LEU A 118 -1.91 3.02 35.63
CA LEU A 118 -1.42 3.97 34.64
C LEU A 118 0.04 4.34 34.87
N GLY A 119 0.45 4.67 36.09
CA GLY A 119 1.84 4.99 36.41
C GLY A 119 2.78 3.83 36.07
N LEU A 120 2.49 2.65 36.62
CA LEU A 120 3.28 1.44 36.39
C LEU A 120 3.26 1.01 34.91
N GLY A 121 2.08 1.01 34.29
CA GLY A 121 1.89 0.64 32.88
C GLY A 121 2.63 1.57 31.92
N THR A 122 2.57 2.89 32.16
CA THR A 122 3.29 3.90 31.37
C THR A 122 4.80 3.66 31.43
N VAL A 123 5.37 3.47 32.64
CA VAL A 123 6.80 3.27 32.83
C VAL A 123 7.28 1.95 32.20
N ILE A 124 6.57 0.84 32.41
CA ILE A 124 6.89 -0.45 31.78
C ILE A 124 6.81 -0.35 30.25
N GLY A 125 5.72 0.25 29.73
CA GLY A 125 5.51 0.42 28.29
C GLY A 125 6.61 1.27 27.64
N ILE A 126 6.89 2.46 28.17
CA ILE A 126 7.87 3.37 27.55
C ILE A 126 9.30 2.86 27.69
N THR A 127 9.67 2.25 28.83
CA THR A 127 10.99 1.63 29.00
C THR A 127 11.19 0.47 28.02
N THR A 128 10.14 -0.33 27.80
CA THR A 128 10.16 -1.39 26.77
C THR A 128 10.36 -0.82 25.37
N LEU A 129 9.66 0.26 25.01
CA LEU A 129 9.81 0.91 23.70
C LEU A 129 11.19 1.56 23.50
N ILE A 130 11.75 2.19 24.54
CA ILE A 130 13.12 2.74 24.54
C ILE A 130 14.14 1.62 24.30
N VAL A 131 14.06 0.50 25.03
CA VAL A 131 14.94 -0.66 24.83
C VAL A 131 14.80 -1.21 23.41
N ILE A 132 13.58 -1.39 22.91
CA ILE A 132 13.33 -1.82 21.52
C ILE A 132 13.94 -0.83 20.51
N ARG A 133 13.89 0.49 20.75
CA ARG A 133 14.53 1.49 19.88
C ARG A 133 16.05 1.35 19.88
N GLN A 134 16.69 1.21 21.04
CA GLN A 134 18.15 1.07 21.10
C GLN A 134 18.62 -0.22 20.41
N LEU A 135 17.92 -1.34 20.63
CA LEU A 135 18.21 -2.62 19.95
C LEU A 135 18.02 -2.57 18.42
N ASN A 136 17.27 -1.59 17.90
CA ASN A 136 17.00 -1.41 16.47
C ASN A 136 17.72 -0.15 15.90
N HIS A 137 18.63 0.47 16.66
CA HIS A 137 19.19 1.76 16.29
C HIS A 137 20.09 1.67 15.05
N PRO A 138 20.02 2.60 14.08
CA PRO A 138 20.92 2.66 12.92
C PRO A 138 22.39 2.97 13.25
N ARG A 139 22.80 2.86 14.52
CA ARG A 139 24.23 2.80 14.93
C ARG A 139 24.79 1.39 14.74
N LEU A 140 23.93 0.37 14.71
CA LEU A 140 24.31 -0.99 14.32
C LEU A 140 24.31 -1.04 12.78
N PRO A 141 25.46 -1.31 12.12
CA PRO A 141 25.62 -1.17 10.66
C PRO A 141 24.99 -2.31 9.84
N ALA A 142 23.90 -2.91 10.33
CA ALA A 142 23.00 -3.68 9.49
C ALA A 142 22.37 -2.72 8.47
N ARG A 143 22.67 -2.91 7.18
CA ARG A 143 22.03 -2.15 6.10
C ARG A 143 20.51 -2.17 6.31
N LEU A 144 19.87 -1.00 6.13
CA LEU A 144 18.41 -0.83 6.02
C LEU A 144 17.59 -0.89 7.34
N SER A 145 18.16 -0.50 8.50
CA SER A 145 17.35 -0.26 9.73
C SER A 145 16.11 0.60 9.45
N ARG A 146 14.94 0.16 9.95
CA ARG A 146 13.64 0.81 9.75
C ARG A 146 13.56 2.25 10.29
N PHE A 147 14.46 2.62 11.21
CA PHE A 147 14.55 3.96 11.77
C PHE A 147 15.58 4.85 11.05
N GLY A 148 16.25 4.36 9.99
CA GLY A 148 17.11 5.19 9.14
C GLY A 148 16.32 6.38 8.57
N GLY A 149 16.80 7.60 8.80
CA GLY A 149 16.11 8.84 8.43
C GLY A 149 14.89 9.24 9.30
N SER A 150 14.64 8.58 10.45
CA SER A 150 13.65 9.08 11.43
C SER A 150 14.27 10.17 12.34
N ASN A 151 13.47 11.11 12.81
CA ASN A 151 13.89 12.20 13.70
C ASN A 151 14.14 11.70 15.14
N PHE A 152 15.38 11.30 15.42
CA PHE A 152 15.78 10.81 16.75
C PHE A 152 15.71 11.88 17.85
N LYS A 153 15.91 13.17 17.54
CA LYS A 153 15.76 14.26 18.53
C LYS A 153 14.33 14.34 19.03
N ALA A 154 13.36 14.31 18.11
CA ALA A 154 11.94 14.26 18.44
C ALA A 154 11.60 12.99 19.23
N ALA A 155 12.10 11.82 18.79
CA ALA A 155 11.84 10.55 19.48
C ALA A 155 12.33 10.55 20.94
N TYR A 156 13.58 10.95 21.19
CA TYR A 156 14.17 10.91 22.54
C TYR A 156 13.59 11.96 23.49
N VAL A 157 13.29 13.17 23.00
CA VAL A 157 12.58 14.19 23.81
C VAL A 157 11.21 13.66 24.25
N ILE A 158 10.47 13.06 23.33
CA ILE A 158 9.14 12.50 23.60
C ILE A 158 9.21 11.26 24.51
N GLU A 159 10.21 10.39 24.35
CA GLU A 159 10.40 9.21 25.21
C GLU A 159 10.81 9.59 26.64
N GLY A 160 11.69 10.58 26.79
CA GLY A 160 12.06 11.13 28.10
C GLY A 160 10.88 11.77 28.82
N ILE A 161 10.06 12.56 28.11
CA ILE A 161 8.83 13.18 28.66
C ILE A 161 7.85 12.11 29.15
N VAL A 162 7.55 11.08 28.35
CA VAL A 162 6.58 10.04 28.73
C VAL A 162 7.09 9.21 29.93
N LEU A 163 8.40 8.97 30.01
CA LEU A 163 9.01 8.33 31.19
C LEU A 163 8.91 9.22 32.45
N LEU A 164 9.17 10.52 32.33
CA LEU A 164 9.06 11.47 33.43
C LEU A 164 7.61 11.66 33.91
N GLU A 165 6.62 11.64 33.02
CA GLU A 165 5.18 11.65 33.40
C GLU A 165 4.77 10.36 34.12
N GLY A 166 5.21 9.19 33.61
CA GLY A 166 4.96 7.90 34.25
C GLY A 166 5.56 7.80 35.65
N LEU A 167 6.82 8.25 35.81
CA LEU A 167 7.46 8.37 37.11
C LEU A 167 6.78 9.45 37.97
N GLY A 168 6.31 10.55 37.38
CA GLY A 168 5.59 11.61 38.06
C GLY A 168 4.28 11.15 38.71
N MET A 169 3.51 10.27 38.04
CA MET A 169 2.35 9.59 38.64
C MET A 169 2.76 8.80 39.89
N ILE A 170 3.72 7.88 39.73
CA ILE A 170 4.22 7.00 40.80
C ILE A 170 4.73 7.81 42.01
N MET A 171 5.56 8.82 41.77
CA MET A 171 6.24 9.59 42.83
C MET A 171 5.27 10.52 43.58
N VAL A 172 4.30 11.14 42.89
CA VAL A 172 3.23 11.91 43.55
C VAL A 172 2.42 11.00 44.47
N LYS A 173 1.93 9.86 43.97
CA LYS A 173 1.11 8.93 44.77
C LYS A 173 1.89 8.34 45.94
N ALA A 174 3.11 7.86 45.70
CA ALA A 174 4.00 7.35 46.76
C ALA A 174 4.33 8.43 47.80
N GLY A 175 4.49 9.70 47.39
CA GLY A 175 4.67 10.83 48.31
C GLY A 175 3.44 11.11 49.17
N LYS A 176 2.23 11.04 48.60
CA LYS A 176 0.96 11.15 49.34
C LYS A 176 0.84 10.02 50.37
N ILE A 177 1.13 8.78 49.98
CA ILE A 177 1.14 7.63 50.89
C ILE A 177 2.17 7.82 52.02
N ALA A 178 3.40 8.20 51.71
CA ALA A 178 4.47 8.40 52.69
C ALA A 178 4.17 9.51 53.72
N THR A 179 3.38 10.51 53.32
CA THR A 179 3.06 11.69 54.15
C THR A 179 1.77 11.54 54.94
N TYR A 180 0.75 10.89 54.38
CA TYR A 180 -0.60 10.81 54.96
C TYR A 180 -1.01 9.40 55.42
N GLY A 181 -0.21 8.36 55.14
CA GLY A 181 -0.42 6.99 55.63
C GLY A 181 -1.59 6.23 55.01
N HIS A 182 -2.42 6.88 54.18
CA HIS A 182 -3.54 6.26 53.48
C HIS A 182 -3.06 5.38 52.32
N ALA A 183 -2.85 4.10 52.60
CA ALA A 183 -2.54 3.08 51.59
C ALA A 183 -3.41 1.83 51.74
N ASN A 184 -3.83 1.27 50.62
CA ASN A 184 -4.60 0.04 50.51
C ASN A 184 -3.81 -0.98 49.64
N PRO A 185 -3.45 -2.16 50.17
CA PRO A 185 -2.71 -3.19 49.43
C PRO A 185 -3.31 -3.62 48.09
N TRP A 186 -4.62 -3.43 47.88
CA TRP A 186 -5.33 -3.82 46.66
C TRP A 186 -5.31 -2.74 45.56
N THR A 187 -5.03 -1.48 45.90
CA THR A 187 -5.01 -0.35 44.96
C THR A 187 -3.63 0.29 44.81
N ASP A 188 -2.74 0.08 45.78
CA ASP A 188 -1.48 0.84 45.94
C ASP A 188 -0.25 -0.10 46.06
N PHE A 189 -0.39 -1.32 45.54
CA PHE A 189 0.50 -2.46 45.79
C PHE A 189 2.00 -2.18 45.52
N PHE A 190 2.32 -1.29 44.59
CA PHE A 190 3.68 -0.89 44.23
C PHE A 190 4.06 0.46 44.85
N THR A 191 3.20 1.49 44.74
CA THR A 191 3.46 2.82 45.29
C THR A 191 3.59 2.82 46.82
N MET A 192 2.90 1.92 47.52
CA MET A 192 3.08 1.72 48.97
C MET A 192 4.46 1.14 49.35
N GLN A 193 5.17 0.50 48.41
CA GLN A 193 6.55 0.04 48.64
C GLN A 193 7.54 1.17 48.36
N VAL A 194 7.32 1.93 47.29
CA VAL A 194 8.09 3.14 46.97
C VAL A 194 7.99 4.17 48.11
N ALA A 195 6.80 4.33 48.70
CA ALA A 195 6.56 5.24 49.82
C ALA A 195 7.44 4.96 51.05
N LYS A 196 7.85 3.71 51.29
CA LYS A 196 8.77 3.34 52.40
C LYS A 196 10.19 3.90 52.22
N LEU A 197 10.53 4.34 51.02
CA LEU A 197 11.82 4.94 50.66
C LEU A 197 11.77 6.48 50.67
N LEU A 198 10.61 7.08 50.97
CA LEU A 198 10.38 8.52 50.90
C LEU A 198 10.09 9.11 52.29
N PRO A 199 10.60 10.32 52.60
CA PRO A 199 10.26 11.01 53.84
C PRO A 199 8.83 11.54 53.80
N ALA A 200 8.13 11.52 54.95
CA ALA A 200 6.86 12.21 55.11
C ALA A 200 7.06 13.73 54.93
N SER A 201 6.55 14.30 53.83
CA SER A 201 6.78 15.70 53.47
C SER A 201 5.71 16.22 52.51
N PRO A 202 4.81 17.11 52.97
CA PRO A 202 3.83 17.74 52.08
C PRO A 202 4.49 18.57 50.97
N VAL A 203 5.65 19.18 51.25
CA VAL A 203 6.42 19.94 50.25
C VAL A 203 6.94 19.04 49.13
N MET A 204 7.43 17.85 49.46
CA MET A 204 7.91 16.88 48.46
C MET A 204 6.82 16.51 47.45
N ILE A 205 5.58 16.32 47.91
CA ILE A 205 4.44 16.03 47.02
C ILE A 205 4.19 17.17 46.04
N SER A 206 4.11 18.43 46.52
CA SER A 206 3.93 19.58 45.64
C SER A 206 5.12 19.80 44.69
N VAL A 207 6.34 19.42 45.08
CA VAL A 207 7.52 19.42 44.18
C VAL A 207 7.40 18.33 43.11
N PHE A 208 7.02 17.10 43.45
CA PHE A 208 6.78 16.04 42.45
C PHE A 208 5.62 16.41 41.51
N ALA A 209 4.53 16.96 42.04
CA ALA A 209 3.40 17.47 41.25
C ALA A 209 3.84 18.61 40.33
N PHE A 210 4.71 19.52 40.79
CA PHE A 210 5.25 20.60 39.97
C PHE A 210 6.17 20.08 38.86
N VAL A 211 7.07 19.13 39.15
CA VAL A 211 7.94 18.51 38.14
C VAL A 211 7.13 17.77 37.08
N LYS A 212 6.10 17.02 37.48
CA LYS A 212 5.12 16.40 36.58
C LYS A 212 4.40 17.45 35.73
N LEU A 213 3.80 18.45 36.35
CA LEU A 213 3.10 19.54 35.68
C LEU A 213 3.99 20.23 34.64
N MET A 214 5.22 20.60 35.02
CA MET A 214 6.18 21.27 34.14
C MET A 214 6.70 20.38 33.01
N THR A 215 6.80 19.06 33.21
CA THR A 215 7.15 18.10 32.15
C THR A 215 6.12 18.18 31.00
N GLY A 216 4.82 18.15 31.33
CA GLY A 216 3.75 18.37 30.35
C GLY A 216 3.69 19.79 29.78
N MET A 217 4.09 20.84 30.54
CA MET A 217 4.20 22.20 29.98
C MET A 217 5.32 22.31 28.95
N ILE A 218 6.47 21.71 29.23
CA ILE A 218 7.60 21.59 28.30
C ILE A 218 7.16 20.82 27.05
N TRP A 219 6.42 19.73 27.23
CA TRP A 219 5.82 18.97 26.14
C TRP A 219 4.90 19.84 25.25
N LEU A 220 3.91 20.52 25.83
CA LEU A 220 3.00 21.44 25.11
C LEU A 220 3.78 22.50 24.30
N ALA A 221 4.76 23.16 24.93
CA ALA A 221 5.52 24.23 24.32
C ALA A 221 6.57 23.79 23.28
N ILE A 222 7.04 22.54 23.34
CA ILE A 222 7.88 21.94 22.30
C ILE A 222 7.01 21.48 21.13
N VAL A 223 5.94 20.73 21.38
CA VAL A 223 5.09 20.14 20.33
C VAL A 223 4.34 21.22 19.54
N GLY A 224 3.86 22.28 20.21
CA GLY A 224 3.25 23.44 19.56
C GLY A 224 4.19 24.19 18.61
N ARG A 225 5.50 24.23 18.90
CA ARG A 225 6.51 24.83 18.02
C ARG A 225 6.96 23.90 16.89
N ASN A 226 6.88 22.59 17.08
CA ASN A 226 7.44 21.58 16.17
C ASN A 226 6.31 20.78 15.49
N ILE A 227 5.55 21.45 14.62
CA ILE A 227 4.36 20.87 13.96
C ILE A 227 4.68 19.68 13.03
N THR A 228 5.90 19.58 12.49
CA THR A 228 6.36 18.43 11.68
C THR A 228 6.79 17.21 12.51
N TRP A 229 6.86 17.28 13.84
CA TRP A 229 7.20 16.11 14.67
C TRP A 229 6.04 15.11 14.71
N GLY A 230 5.88 14.27 13.67
CA GLY A 230 4.81 13.27 13.59
C GLY A 230 4.84 12.23 14.72
N VAL A 231 6.02 11.93 15.28
CA VAL A 231 6.17 11.12 16.50
C VAL A 231 5.54 11.78 17.75
N ALA A 232 5.34 13.10 17.74
CA ALA A 232 4.57 13.82 18.75
C ALA A 232 3.10 13.98 18.36
N TRP A 233 2.81 14.44 17.14
CA TRP A 233 1.46 14.85 16.72
C TRP A 233 0.48 13.71 16.42
N HIS A 234 0.94 12.48 16.16
CA HIS A 234 0.03 11.35 15.89
C HIS A 234 -0.93 11.02 17.03
N ARG A 235 -0.66 11.46 18.28
CA ARG A 235 -1.61 11.31 19.41
C ARG A 235 -2.85 12.18 19.26
N PHE A 236 -2.90 13.03 18.23
CA PHE A 236 -4.06 13.83 17.84
C PHE A 236 -4.46 13.49 16.40
N SER A 237 -3.53 13.53 15.45
CA SER A 237 -3.85 13.36 14.02
C SER A 237 -4.27 11.94 13.63
N ALA A 238 -3.82 10.89 14.35
CA ALA A 238 -4.19 9.50 14.03
C ALA A 238 -5.70 9.23 14.12
N PHE A 239 -6.39 9.84 15.09
CA PHE A 239 -7.85 9.69 15.23
C PHE A 239 -8.57 10.18 13.95
N PHE A 240 -8.24 11.40 13.52
CA PHE A 240 -8.80 12.00 12.31
C PHE A 240 -8.40 11.21 11.06
N ASN A 241 -7.15 10.76 10.95
CA ASN A 241 -6.70 10.04 9.75
C ASN A 241 -7.35 8.68 9.59
N ILE A 242 -7.58 7.94 10.69
CA ILE A 242 -8.31 6.67 10.69
C ILE A 242 -9.80 6.90 10.39
N TYR A 243 -10.41 7.96 10.92
CA TYR A 243 -11.81 8.30 10.64
C TYR A 243 -12.03 8.69 9.15
N PHE A 244 -11.11 9.49 8.59
CA PHE A 244 -11.16 10.00 7.23
C PHE A 244 -10.42 9.13 6.20
N LYS A 245 -10.00 7.91 6.53
CA LYS A 245 -9.37 6.97 5.60
C LYS A 245 -10.28 6.65 4.42
N ARG A 246 -9.75 6.10 3.33
CA ARG A 246 -10.53 5.80 2.10
C ARG A 246 -11.78 4.95 2.38
N GLU A 247 -11.57 3.73 2.85
CA GLU A 247 -12.65 2.74 3.06
C GLU A 247 -13.38 2.95 4.41
N ASP A 248 -14.70 2.80 4.45
CA ASP A 248 -15.51 2.98 5.68
C ASP A 248 -15.80 1.68 6.45
N ASP A 249 -15.55 0.52 5.84
CA ASP A 249 -15.91 -0.81 6.36
C ASP A 249 -14.90 -1.38 7.37
N GLY A 250 -13.68 -0.86 7.39
CA GLY A 250 -12.58 -1.34 8.23
C GLY A 250 -11.38 -1.93 7.50
N THR A 251 -11.45 -2.07 6.17
CA THR A 251 -10.29 -2.42 5.34
C THR A 251 -9.28 -1.27 5.24
N VAL A 252 -8.21 -1.48 4.46
CA VAL A 252 -7.14 -0.52 4.20
C VAL A 252 -7.30 0.03 2.80
N ALA A 253 -6.79 1.24 2.52
CA ALA A 253 -6.81 1.86 1.18
C ALA A 253 -6.00 1.09 0.11
N LEU A 254 -6.56 -0.04 -0.34
CA LEU A 254 -6.09 -0.98 -1.37
C LEU A 254 -7.31 -1.64 -2.05
N GLY A 255 -7.08 -2.51 -3.03
CA GLY A 255 -8.12 -2.94 -3.96
C GLY A 255 -7.98 -2.14 -5.25
N ALA A 256 -9.00 -1.38 -5.61
CA ALA A 256 -8.90 -0.33 -6.63
C ALA A 256 -7.81 0.70 -6.28
N ALA A 257 -7.17 1.27 -7.29
CA ALA A 257 -6.51 2.56 -7.15
C ALA A 257 -7.58 3.66 -7.00
N LYS A 258 -7.29 4.70 -6.23
CA LYS A 258 -8.12 5.92 -6.20
C LYS A 258 -8.29 6.46 -7.64
N PRO A 259 -9.50 6.85 -8.08
CA PRO A 259 -9.70 7.53 -9.36
C PRO A 259 -8.82 8.78 -9.50
N MET A 260 -8.54 9.22 -10.73
CA MET A 260 -7.92 10.54 -10.92
C MET A 260 -8.93 11.63 -10.53
N MET A 261 -8.50 12.62 -9.76
CA MET A 261 -9.39 13.63 -9.16
C MET A 261 -8.86 15.04 -9.41
N SER A 262 -9.74 15.97 -9.80
CA SER A 262 -9.48 17.40 -9.73
C SER A 262 -10.64 18.15 -9.06
N LYS A 263 -10.31 19.10 -8.17
CA LYS A 263 -11.26 19.97 -7.44
C LYS A 263 -12.36 19.20 -6.67
N GLY A 264 -12.12 17.91 -6.37
CA GLY A 264 -13.08 17.00 -5.73
C GLY A 264 -14.06 16.28 -6.67
N LYS A 265 -13.86 16.35 -8.00
CA LYS A 265 -14.55 15.54 -9.01
C LYS A 265 -13.65 14.40 -9.50
N VAL A 266 -14.24 13.31 -9.96
CA VAL A 266 -13.54 12.25 -10.74
C VAL A 266 -13.33 12.75 -12.17
N LEU A 267 -12.12 12.58 -12.71
CA LEU A 267 -11.79 12.89 -14.10
C LEU A 267 -12.00 11.69 -15.03
N THR A 268 -12.73 11.93 -16.12
CA THR A 268 -12.96 11.01 -17.23
C THR A 268 -12.64 11.71 -18.56
N MET A 269 -12.49 10.94 -19.65
CA MET A 269 -12.22 11.49 -20.98
C MET A 269 -13.24 12.55 -21.45
N GLU A 270 -14.49 12.45 -21.01
CA GLU A 270 -15.59 13.31 -21.43
C GLU A 270 -15.74 14.57 -20.56
N ASN A 271 -15.08 14.62 -19.39
CA ASN A 271 -15.31 15.66 -18.39
C ASN A 271 -14.07 16.46 -17.99
N VAL A 272 -12.88 16.05 -18.45
CA VAL A 272 -11.61 16.73 -18.21
C VAL A 272 -11.54 18.07 -18.97
N ASP A 273 -11.12 19.11 -18.27
CA ASP A 273 -10.79 20.41 -18.83
C ASP A 273 -9.26 20.63 -18.75
N PRO A 274 -8.49 20.43 -19.84
CA PRO A 274 -7.03 20.52 -19.82
C PRO A 274 -6.48 21.88 -19.39
N ASP A 275 -7.25 22.96 -19.59
CA ASP A 275 -6.82 24.32 -19.25
C ASP A 275 -7.02 24.64 -17.75
N THR A 276 -7.79 23.82 -17.01
CA THR A 276 -8.08 24.10 -15.59
C THR A 276 -7.98 22.92 -14.62
N ASP A 277 -8.07 21.65 -15.05
CA ASP A 277 -8.08 20.47 -14.17
C ASP A 277 -6.69 19.82 -13.99
N THR A 278 -6.33 19.56 -12.74
CA THR A 278 -5.08 18.87 -12.38
C THR A 278 -5.12 17.37 -12.75
N LEU A 279 -4.19 16.93 -13.61
CA LEU A 279 -4.07 15.51 -13.99
C LEU A 279 -3.09 14.76 -13.08
N GLY A 280 -3.49 14.52 -11.82
CA GLY A 280 -2.64 13.89 -10.80
C GLY A 280 -2.14 14.91 -9.76
N ALA A 281 -0.89 14.79 -9.34
CA ALA A 281 -0.26 15.71 -8.39
C ALA A 281 1.19 16.05 -8.80
N GLY A 282 1.38 17.26 -9.31
CA GLY A 282 2.70 17.83 -9.64
C GLY A 282 3.20 18.82 -8.61
N ASN A 283 2.28 19.40 -7.84
CA ASN A 283 2.53 20.29 -6.72
C ASN A 283 1.92 19.70 -5.43
N ILE A 284 2.45 20.09 -4.27
CA ILE A 284 1.98 19.56 -2.98
C ILE A 284 0.52 19.99 -2.67
N GLU A 285 0.09 21.15 -3.15
CA GLU A 285 -1.29 21.64 -3.09
C GLU A 285 -2.29 20.86 -3.97
N ASP A 286 -1.83 20.01 -4.88
CA ASP A 286 -2.69 19.16 -5.71
C ASP A 286 -3.26 17.97 -4.92
N PHE A 287 -2.50 17.45 -3.95
CA PHE A 287 -3.01 16.44 -3.05
C PHE A 287 -4.20 16.98 -2.26
N SER A 288 -5.20 16.13 -2.07
CA SER A 288 -6.35 16.49 -1.23
C SER A 288 -5.95 16.83 0.21
N TRP A 289 -6.79 17.54 0.95
CA TRP A 289 -6.57 17.79 2.38
C TRP A 289 -6.36 16.49 3.20
N LYS A 290 -6.89 15.33 2.76
CA LYS A 290 -6.60 14.02 3.36
C LYS A 290 -5.18 13.52 3.05
N GLY A 291 -4.61 13.87 1.90
CA GLY A 291 -3.18 13.66 1.62
C GLY A 291 -2.30 14.48 2.56
N TRP A 292 -2.62 15.76 2.75
CA TRP A 292 -1.92 16.60 3.73
C TRP A 292 -2.05 16.08 5.18
N LEU A 293 -3.21 15.52 5.54
CA LEU A 293 -3.40 14.85 6.83
C LEU A 293 -2.57 13.56 6.94
N ASP A 294 -2.50 12.74 5.89
CA ASP A 294 -1.65 11.55 5.80
C ASP A 294 -0.17 11.90 6.05
N PHE A 295 0.35 12.91 5.34
CA PHE A 295 1.72 13.38 5.47
C PHE A 295 2.01 13.85 6.91
N THR A 296 1.09 14.64 7.47
CA THR A 296 1.13 15.11 8.86
C THR A 296 1.06 13.98 9.90
N THR A 297 0.37 12.88 9.59
CA THR A 297 0.14 11.75 10.52
C THR A 297 1.27 10.71 10.50
N CYS A 298 2.30 10.90 9.66
CA CYS A 298 3.44 9.99 9.60
C CYS A 298 4.19 9.87 10.94
N THR A 299 3.99 8.73 11.62
CA THR A 299 4.58 8.41 12.94
C THR A 299 6.09 8.14 12.92
N GLU A 300 6.71 8.16 11.74
CA GLU A 300 8.11 7.80 11.49
C GLU A 300 8.55 6.41 12.00
N CYS A 301 7.58 5.51 12.29
CA CYS A 301 7.81 4.22 12.94
C CYS A 301 8.52 3.16 12.07
N GLY A 302 8.63 3.40 10.76
CA GLY A 302 9.36 2.54 9.82
C GLY A 302 8.69 1.20 9.48
N ARG A 303 7.44 0.95 9.86
CA ARG A 303 6.73 -0.30 9.50
C ARG A 303 6.64 -0.47 7.97
N CYS A 304 6.09 0.52 7.28
CA CYS A 304 5.99 0.57 5.82
C CYS A 304 7.35 0.46 5.11
N GLN A 305 8.41 1.06 5.67
CA GLN A 305 9.79 0.96 5.20
C GLN A 305 10.34 -0.48 5.33
N SER A 306 10.22 -1.10 6.50
CA SER A 306 10.69 -2.47 6.76
C SER A 306 9.99 -3.58 5.95
N GLN A 307 8.87 -3.26 5.32
CA GLN A 307 8.06 -4.18 4.52
C GLN A 307 8.01 -3.77 3.03
N CYS A 308 8.72 -2.70 2.65
CA CYS A 308 8.84 -2.28 1.26
C CYS A 308 9.87 -3.18 0.54
N PRO A 309 9.52 -3.80 -0.60
CA PRO A 309 10.45 -4.65 -1.34
C PRO A 309 11.62 -3.85 -1.94
N ALA A 310 11.39 -2.59 -2.35
CA ALA A 310 12.43 -1.72 -2.90
C ALA A 310 13.46 -1.32 -1.83
N TRP A 311 13.01 -0.80 -0.69
CA TRP A 311 13.89 -0.52 0.46
C TRP A 311 14.72 -1.75 0.83
N ASN A 312 14.08 -2.90 1.03
CA ASN A 312 14.74 -4.13 1.47
C ASN A 312 15.76 -4.68 0.45
N THR A 313 15.70 -4.29 -0.83
CA THR A 313 16.70 -4.65 -1.85
C THR A 313 17.74 -3.56 -2.12
N GLY A 314 17.71 -2.43 -1.41
CA GLY A 314 18.70 -1.35 -1.53
C GLY A 314 18.40 -0.33 -2.63
N LYS A 315 17.15 -0.26 -3.10
CA LYS A 315 16.64 0.86 -3.94
C LYS A 315 16.26 2.07 -3.07
N PRO A 316 16.24 3.30 -3.61
CA PRO A 316 16.05 4.51 -2.79
C PRO A 316 14.66 4.62 -2.15
N LEU A 317 13.62 3.98 -2.69
CA LEU A 317 12.26 4.04 -2.17
C LEU A 317 12.12 3.47 -0.74
N SER A 318 12.11 4.38 0.23
CA SER A 318 11.43 4.19 1.51
C SER A 318 10.07 4.90 1.50
N PRO A 319 8.94 4.18 1.60
CA PRO A 319 7.62 4.79 1.73
C PRO A 319 7.47 5.68 2.98
N LYS A 320 8.30 5.49 4.01
CA LYS A 320 8.36 6.40 5.17
C LYS A 320 8.99 7.74 4.78
N LEU A 321 10.13 7.69 4.08
CA LEU A 321 10.88 8.90 3.72
C LEU A 321 10.14 9.70 2.65
N LEU A 322 9.52 9.06 1.66
CA LEU A 322 8.65 9.73 0.68
C LEU A 322 7.54 10.55 1.37
N ILE A 323 6.83 9.95 2.32
CA ILE A 323 5.76 10.64 3.07
C ILE A 323 6.33 11.74 4.00
N MET A 324 7.56 11.59 4.52
CA MET A 324 8.24 12.64 5.28
C MET A 324 8.70 13.80 4.39
N SER A 325 9.22 13.55 3.19
CA SER A 325 9.55 14.60 2.22
C SER A 325 8.33 15.41 1.83
N LEU A 326 7.23 14.74 1.47
CA LEU A 326 5.95 15.41 1.15
C LEU A 326 5.42 16.25 2.32
N ARG A 327 5.52 15.73 3.55
CA ARG A 327 5.20 16.49 4.77
C ARG A 327 6.08 17.74 4.89
N ASP A 328 7.40 17.57 4.91
CA ASP A 328 8.33 18.62 5.30
C ASP A 328 8.44 19.71 4.23
N HIS A 329 8.38 19.35 2.93
CA HIS A 329 8.17 20.28 1.82
C HIS A 329 6.83 21.02 1.96
N GLY A 330 5.72 20.31 2.20
CA GLY A 330 4.40 20.93 2.35
C GLY A 330 4.35 21.96 3.48
N TYR A 331 4.94 21.67 4.64
CA TYR A 331 5.01 22.63 5.75
C TYR A 331 5.98 23.81 5.49
N ALA A 332 6.99 23.63 4.63
CA ALA A 332 7.91 24.69 4.23
C ALA A 332 7.36 25.60 3.12
N LYS A 333 6.62 25.06 2.14
CA LYS A 333 5.87 25.81 1.10
C LYS A 333 4.58 26.46 1.64
N ALA A 334 4.01 25.94 2.75
CA ALA A 334 2.75 26.42 3.33
C ALA A 334 2.64 27.95 3.57
N PRO A 335 3.66 28.70 4.02
CA PRO A 335 3.56 30.15 4.21
C PRO A 335 3.28 30.91 2.91
N TYR A 336 3.83 30.45 1.79
CA TYR A 336 3.58 31.01 0.46
C TYR A 336 2.15 30.70 0.00
N LEU A 337 1.73 29.45 0.10
CA LEU A 337 0.38 28.99 -0.25
C LEU A 337 -0.73 29.66 0.59
N LEU A 338 -0.46 29.90 1.89
CA LEU A 338 -1.39 30.58 2.79
C LEU A 338 -1.49 32.09 2.58
N ALA A 339 -0.48 32.72 1.96
CA ALA A 339 -0.55 34.10 1.49
C ALA A 339 -1.39 34.24 0.22
N GLY A 340 -1.71 33.12 -0.46
CA GLY A 340 -2.41 33.08 -1.74
C GLY A 340 -1.51 32.80 -2.94
N GLY A 341 -0.20 32.61 -2.73
CA GLY A 341 0.75 32.29 -3.81
C GLY A 341 0.41 30.98 -4.52
N ARG A 342 0.48 31.01 -5.85
CA ARG A 342 0.32 29.85 -6.74
C ARG A 342 1.12 30.06 -8.01
N LYS A 343 1.73 29.00 -8.53
CA LYS A 343 2.36 28.98 -9.84
C LYS A 343 1.55 28.16 -10.85
N ASP A 344 1.72 28.48 -12.12
CA ASP A 344 1.20 27.70 -13.24
C ASP A 344 2.20 26.62 -13.70
N MET A 345 1.93 26.03 -14.88
CA MET A 345 2.80 25.05 -15.51
C MET A 345 4.13 25.62 -16.06
N GLY A 346 4.20 26.92 -16.37
CA GLY A 346 5.43 27.59 -16.76
C GLY A 346 6.32 27.98 -15.56
N GLY A 347 5.76 28.01 -14.36
CA GLY A 347 6.42 28.51 -13.14
C GLY A 347 6.16 29.99 -12.90
N ASP A 348 5.27 30.62 -13.66
CA ASP A 348 4.84 32.00 -13.50
C ASP A 348 3.86 32.12 -12.32
N GLU A 349 3.93 33.24 -11.58
CA GLU A 349 3.05 33.50 -10.45
C GLU A 349 1.64 33.87 -10.94
N ILE A 350 0.64 33.08 -10.56
CA ILE A 350 -0.79 33.29 -10.89
C ILE A 350 -1.66 33.52 -9.65
N GLY A 351 -1.13 33.31 -8.44
CA GLY A 351 -1.88 33.50 -7.19
C GLY A 351 -1.77 34.93 -6.65
N LEU A 352 -0.55 35.46 -6.60
CA LEU A 352 -0.22 36.78 -6.09
C LEU A 352 -0.10 37.83 -7.20
N VAL A 353 -1.06 37.84 -8.15
CA VAL A 353 -1.16 38.86 -9.21
C VAL A 353 -2.24 39.91 -8.93
N ASP A 354 -2.13 41.08 -9.53
CA ASP A 354 -3.18 42.11 -9.57
C ASP A 354 -4.30 41.81 -10.59
N SER A 355 -5.16 42.79 -10.86
CA SER A 355 -6.28 42.66 -11.83
C SER A 355 -5.86 42.73 -13.30
N GLU A 356 -4.60 43.09 -13.58
CA GLU A 356 -4.02 43.18 -14.92
C GLU A 356 -3.08 42.00 -15.21
N GLY A 357 -2.75 41.21 -14.17
CA GLY A 357 -1.87 40.04 -14.23
C GLY A 357 -0.45 40.31 -13.73
N ASN A 358 -0.14 41.52 -13.25
CA ASN A 358 1.20 41.84 -12.76
C ASN A 358 1.44 41.23 -11.38
N VAL A 359 2.66 40.75 -11.13
CA VAL A 359 3.07 40.15 -9.87
C VAL A 359 3.10 41.18 -8.73
N LYS A 360 2.48 40.86 -7.60
CA LYS A 360 2.46 41.70 -6.39
C LYS A 360 3.76 41.53 -5.60
N GLU A 361 4.84 42.12 -6.11
CA GLU A 361 6.19 42.09 -5.50
C GLU A 361 6.18 42.39 -3.99
N ALA A 362 5.43 43.40 -3.54
CA ALA A 362 5.34 43.74 -2.12
C ALA A 362 4.68 42.64 -1.25
N ALA A 363 3.81 41.80 -1.83
CA ALA A 363 3.23 40.65 -1.14
C ALA A 363 4.19 39.44 -1.14
N LEU A 364 4.92 39.20 -2.23
CA LEU A 364 5.99 38.18 -2.28
C LEU A 364 7.14 38.52 -1.32
N ALA A 365 7.56 39.78 -1.26
CA ALA A 365 8.63 40.24 -0.36
C ALA A 365 8.27 40.07 1.14
N ALA A 366 6.98 40.07 1.48
CA ALA A 366 6.50 39.79 2.84
C ALA A 366 6.49 38.29 3.20
N ILE A 367 6.65 37.39 2.22
CA ILE A 367 6.72 35.94 2.44
C ILE A 367 8.19 35.55 2.69
N PRO A 368 8.47 34.73 3.73
CA PRO A 368 9.82 34.26 4.02
C PRO A 368 10.51 33.65 2.79
N GLU A 369 11.73 34.07 2.52
CA GLU A 369 12.50 33.66 1.33
C GLU A 369 12.57 32.14 1.16
N ALA A 370 12.85 31.40 2.23
CA ALA A 370 12.86 29.94 2.22
C ALA A 370 11.52 29.31 1.78
N ALA A 371 10.38 29.95 2.05
CA ALA A 371 9.06 29.49 1.62
C ALA A 371 8.74 29.84 0.15
N ARG A 372 9.43 30.83 -0.42
CA ARG A 372 9.41 31.13 -1.87
C ARG A 372 10.32 30.16 -2.62
N LEU A 373 11.55 29.96 -2.15
CA LEU A 373 12.50 29.00 -2.73
C LEU A 373 11.99 27.55 -2.70
N GLU A 374 11.33 27.13 -1.61
CA GLU A 374 10.67 25.81 -1.56
C GLU A 374 9.41 25.74 -2.46
N ALA A 375 8.85 26.87 -2.90
CA ALA A 375 7.76 26.90 -3.88
C ALA A 375 8.25 26.76 -5.33
N ASP A 376 9.50 27.12 -5.61
CA ASP A 376 10.17 26.88 -6.90
C ASP A 376 10.68 25.44 -7.05
N ARG A 377 10.63 24.64 -5.97
CA ARG A 377 11.18 23.29 -5.93
C ARG A 377 10.22 22.26 -6.54
N LYS A 378 10.66 21.60 -7.62
CA LYS A 378 9.95 20.48 -8.26
C LYS A 378 9.59 19.38 -7.25
N LEU A 379 8.35 18.90 -7.31
CA LEU A 379 7.88 17.78 -6.47
C LEU A 379 8.54 16.45 -6.88
N VAL A 380 8.69 16.23 -8.18
CA VAL A 380 9.33 15.05 -8.78
C VAL A 380 10.33 15.49 -9.85
N GLY A 381 11.39 14.71 -10.08
CA GLY A 381 12.31 14.87 -11.21
C GLY A 381 13.62 14.13 -10.97
N GLU A 382 14.56 14.20 -11.93
CA GLU A 382 15.94 13.76 -11.70
C GLU A 382 16.73 14.76 -10.84
N THR A 383 17.66 14.26 -10.02
CA THR A 383 18.57 15.10 -9.23
C THR A 383 19.76 15.58 -10.08
N VAL A 384 19.67 16.80 -10.63
CA VAL A 384 20.72 17.42 -11.47
C VAL A 384 21.75 18.20 -10.62
N GLU A 385 23.03 18.06 -10.94
CA GLU A 385 24.11 18.80 -10.25
C GLU A 385 24.09 20.30 -10.61
N GLY A 386 23.98 21.16 -9.59
CA GLY A 386 23.88 22.61 -9.75
C GLY A 386 22.45 23.16 -9.68
N GLU A 387 21.43 22.30 -9.79
CA GLU A 387 20.02 22.67 -9.62
C GLU A 387 19.52 22.35 -8.19
N MET A 388 18.33 22.84 -7.84
CA MET A 388 17.69 22.48 -6.58
C MET A 388 17.10 21.07 -6.68
N ALA A 389 17.68 20.11 -5.95
CA ALA A 389 17.23 18.73 -5.95
C ALA A 389 15.71 18.61 -5.63
N PRO A 390 14.95 17.79 -6.37
CA PRO A 390 13.49 17.68 -6.20
C PRO A 390 13.09 17.14 -4.83
N VAL A 391 11.80 17.23 -4.49
CA VAL A 391 11.25 16.71 -3.22
C VAL A 391 11.31 15.18 -3.18
N ILE A 392 10.98 14.55 -4.31
CA ILE A 392 11.08 13.11 -4.56
C ILE A 392 11.90 12.91 -5.84
N ASP A 393 13.02 12.20 -5.75
CA ASP A 393 13.79 11.83 -6.94
C ASP A 393 13.02 10.81 -7.82
N ALA A 394 13.11 10.92 -9.14
CA ALA A 394 12.37 10.11 -10.10
C ALA A 394 12.56 8.60 -9.86
N GLU A 395 13.78 8.12 -9.62
CA GLU A 395 14.03 6.70 -9.33
C GLU A 395 13.35 6.27 -8.00
N THR A 396 13.20 7.19 -7.04
CA THR A 396 12.42 6.93 -5.82
C THR A 396 10.94 6.70 -6.12
N LEU A 397 10.35 7.45 -7.05
CA LEU A 397 8.96 7.26 -7.50
C LEU A 397 8.80 5.98 -8.34
N TRP A 398 9.70 5.75 -9.30
CA TRP A 398 9.62 4.66 -10.26
C TRP A 398 9.98 3.29 -9.65
N SER A 399 10.81 3.24 -8.60
CA SER A 399 11.04 2.05 -7.76
C SER A 399 9.78 1.46 -7.09
N CYS A 400 8.63 2.13 -7.11
CA CYS A 400 7.39 1.59 -6.52
C CYS A 400 6.79 0.45 -7.36
N THR A 401 6.47 -0.66 -6.69
CA THR A 401 5.79 -1.84 -7.27
C THR A 401 4.27 -1.85 -7.05
N ASN A 402 3.68 -0.77 -6.50
CA ASN A 402 2.26 -0.61 -6.13
C ASN A 402 1.64 -1.81 -5.35
N CYS A 403 2.47 -2.62 -4.68
CA CYS A 403 2.06 -3.89 -4.07
C CYS A 403 1.38 -3.77 -2.70
N GLY A 404 1.00 -2.55 -2.28
CA GLY A 404 0.26 -2.24 -1.06
C GLY A 404 0.97 -2.51 0.28
N ALA A 405 2.19 -3.03 0.30
CA ALA A 405 2.88 -3.45 1.53
C ALA A 405 3.06 -2.31 2.55
N CYS A 406 3.23 -1.08 2.08
CA CYS A 406 3.31 0.12 2.91
C CYS A 406 1.98 0.46 3.62
N VAL A 407 0.85 0.36 2.91
CA VAL A 407 -0.50 0.67 3.43
C VAL A 407 -0.96 -0.41 4.42
N GLU A 408 -0.88 -1.69 4.04
CA GLU A 408 -1.28 -2.82 4.92
C GLU A 408 -0.46 -2.89 6.21
N GLN A 409 0.73 -2.27 6.25
CA GLN A 409 1.61 -2.24 7.43
C GLN A 409 1.58 -0.87 8.14
N CYS A 410 0.77 0.07 7.68
CA CYS A 410 0.54 1.35 8.33
C CYS A 410 -0.50 1.22 9.46
N PRO A 411 -0.21 1.68 10.69
CA PRO A 411 -1.15 1.61 11.81
C PRO A 411 -2.21 2.72 11.82
N VAL A 412 -2.11 3.67 10.88
CA VAL A 412 -2.94 4.90 10.77
C VAL A 412 -3.47 5.12 9.34
N ASP A 413 -3.45 4.06 8.53
CA ASP A 413 -3.94 3.97 7.14
C ASP A 413 -3.58 5.15 6.21
N ILE A 414 -2.28 5.44 6.11
CA ILE A 414 -1.72 6.36 5.11
C ILE A 414 -1.77 5.72 3.73
N GLU A 415 -2.35 6.45 2.78
CA GLU A 415 -2.74 6.05 1.42
C GLU A 415 -1.53 6.05 0.44
N HIS A 416 -0.38 5.55 0.91
CA HIS A 416 0.94 5.63 0.25
C HIS A 416 0.95 5.28 -1.25
N VAL A 417 0.10 4.34 -1.69
CA VAL A 417 0.03 3.90 -3.10
C VAL A 417 -0.75 4.89 -3.95
N ASP A 418 -1.84 5.47 -3.44
CA ASP A 418 -2.62 6.46 -4.17
C ASP A 418 -1.81 7.75 -4.39
N HIS A 419 -1.05 8.21 -3.38
CA HIS A 419 -0.14 9.36 -3.52
C HIS A 419 0.95 9.14 -4.58
N ILE A 420 1.47 7.91 -4.69
CA ILE A 420 2.45 7.53 -5.72
C ILE A 420 1.82 7.45 -7.11
N ILE A 421 0.58 6.97 -7.22
CA ILE A 421 -0.15 6.92 -8.49
C ILE A 421 -0.49 8.34 -8.96
N ASP A 422 -0.89 9.25 -8.08
CA ASP A 422 -1.19 10.64 -8.47
C ASP A 422 0.07 11.41 -8.94
N MET A 423 1.24 11.21 -8.31
CA MET A 423 2.50 11.76 -8.82
C MET A 423 2.88 11.18 -10.20
N ARG A 424 2.70 9.86 -10.39
CA ARG A 424 2.92 9.22 -11.69
C ARG A 424 1.95 9.68 -12.78
N ARG A 425 0.69 9.96 -12.44
CA ARG A 425 -0.31 10.53 -13.36
C ARG A 425 0.17 11.86 -13.92
N TYR A 426 0.67 12.75 -13.07
CA TYR A 426 1.18 14.05 -13.51
C TYR A 426 2.43 13.90 -14.39
N GLN A 427 3.43 13.15 -13.92
CA GLN A 427 4.66 12.90 -14.69
C GLN A 427 4.37 12.31 -16.09
N VAL A 428 3.43 11.37 -16.21
CA VAL A 428 3.08 10.74 -17.50
C VAL A 428 2.14 11.58 -18.37
N LEU A 429 1.12 12.23 -17.80
CA LEU A 429 0.06 12.90 -18.56
C LEU A 429 0.34 14.38 -18.84
N ILE A 430 1.21 15.02 -18.07
CA ILE A 430 1.56 16.45 -18.19
C ILE A 430 3.01 16.62 -18.63
N GLU A 431 3.97 16.10 -17.85
CA GLU A 431 5.41 16.32 -18.12
C GLU A 431 5.95 15.40 -19.23
N SER A 432 5.24 14.30 -19.54
CA SER A 432 5.72 13.21 -20.40
C SER A 432 7.05 12.59 -19.92
N GLU A 433 7.34 12.71 -18.62
CA GLU A 433 8.57 12.23 -17.97
C GLU A 433 8.32 10.85 -17.36
N PHE A 434 8.91 9.81 -17.95
CA PHE A 434 8.81 8.43 -17.44
C PHE A 434 9.95 7.55 -17.98
N PRO A 435 10.29 6.43 -17.30
CA PRO A 435 11.29 5.48 -17.74
C PRO A 435 11.07 5.04 -19.19
N SER A 436 12.12 5.16 -20.00
CA SER A 436 12.08 5.04 -21.47
C SER A 436 11.47 3.73 -21.97
N GLU A 437 11.64 2.66 -21.21
CA GLU A 437 11.14 1.32 -21.45
C GLU A 437 9.60 1.28 -21.51
N LEU A 438 8.92 2.17 -20.78
CA LEU A 438 7.46 2.29 -20.80
C LEU A 438 6.92 2.91 -22.10
N ALA A 439 7.72 3.62 -22.89
CA ALA A 439 7.29 4.12 -24.20
C ALA A 439 6.92 2.98 -25.16
N GLY A 440 7.64 1.85 -25.08
CA GLY A 440 7.29 0.62 -25.80
C GLY A 440 5.99 -0.01 -25.31
N LEU A 441 5.79 -0.04 -23.98
CA LEU A 441 4.57 -0.53 -23.34
C LEU A 441 3.33 0.25 -23.78
N PHE A 442 3.33 1.57 -23.67
CA PHE A 442 2.19 2.42 -24.03
C PHE A 442 1.84 2.27 -25.51
N LYS A 443 2.84 2.39 -26.39
CA LYS A 443 2.66 2.20 -27.84
C LYS A 443 2.09 0.83 -28.19
N ASN A 444 2.53 -0.25 -27.53
CA ASN A 444 1.99 -1.60 -27.75
C ASN A 444 0.53 -1.72 -27.28
N LEU A 445 0.21 -1.16 -26.12
CA LEU A 445 -1.16 -1.11 -25.60
C LEU A 445 -2.11 -0.34 -26.53
N GLU A 446 -1.71 0.85 -27.00
CA GLU A 446 -2.47 1.69 -27.94
C GLU A 446 -2.68 1.01 -29.30
N ASN A 447 -1.62 0.49 -29.91
CA ASN A 447 -1.63 0.06 -31.32
C ASN A 447 -1.94 -1.43 -31.52
N LYS A 448 -1.92 -2.24 -30.45
CA LYS A 448 -2.13 -3.69 -30.48
C LYS A 448 -3.07 -4.21 -29.39
N GLY A 449 -3.57 -3.35 -28.49
CA GLY A 449 -4.40 -3.76 -27.36
C GLY A 449 -3.71 -4.70 -26.37
N ASN A 450 -2.38 -4.89 -26.44
CA ASN A 450 -1.64 -5.81 -25.57
C ASN A 450 -0.18 -5.36 -25.39
N PRO A 451 0.41 -5.54 -24.20
CA PRO A 451 1.73 -4.98 -23.89
C PRO A 451 2.89 -5.69 -24.59
N TRP A 452 2.70 -6.94 -25.04
CA TRP A 452 3.68 -7.72 -25.83
C TRP A 452 3.74 -7.33 -27.32
N GLY A 453 2.88 -6.42 -27.80
CA GLY A 453 2.88 -5.94 -29.19
C GLY A 453 2.49 -7.00 -30.24
N GLN A 454 1.97 -8.17 -29.81
CA GLN A 454 1.56 -9.26 -30.70
C GLN A 454 0.26 -8.91 -31.45
N ASN A 455 -0.11 -9.67 -32.48
CA ASN A 455 -1.36 -9.42 -33.20
C ASN A 455 -2.52 -10.17 -32.54
N SER A 456 -3.72 -9.57 -32.56
CA SER A 456 -4.95 -10.18 -32.02
C SER A 456 -5.27 -11.57 -32.57
N LYS A 457 -4.88 -11.87 -33.82
CA LYS A 457 -5.04 -13.20 -34.41
C LYS A 457 -4.18 -14.27 -33.75
N ASP A 458 -2.98 -13.91 -33.30
CA ASP A 458 -2.05 -14.83 -32.62
C ASP A 458 -2.55 -15.22 -31.22
N ARG A 459 -3.55 -14.50 -30.70
CA ARG A 459 -4.14 -14.69 -29.38
C ARG A 459 -4.90 -16.01 -29.21
N LEU A 460 -5.35 -16.61 -30.31
CA LEU A 460 -5.99 -17.93 -30.35
C LEU A 460 -4.99 -19.10 -30.37
N ASN A 461 -3.70 -18.85 -30.54
CA ASN A 461 -2.71 -19.92 -30.79
C ASN A 461 -2.61 -20.96 -29.66
N TRP A 462 -2.92 -20.60 -28.41
CA TRP A 462 -2.93 -21.55 -27.29
C TRP A 462 -4.06 -22.59 -27.37
N ILE A 463 -5.17 -22.29 -28.08
CA ILE A 463 -6.28 -23.23 -28.32
C ILE A 463 -5.85 -24.29 -29.34
N ASN A 464 -5.03 -23.92 -30.32
CA ASN A 464 -4.42 -24.87 -31.27
C ASN A 464 -3.41 -25.83 -30.59
N GLU A 465 -3.09 -25.61 -29.31
CA GLU A 465 -2.29 -26.50 -28.47
C GLU A 465 -3.13 -27.28 -27.44
N MET A 466 -4.44 -27.41 -27.66
CA MET A 466 -5.41 -28.18 -26.85
C MET A 466 -6.01 -29.32 -27.69
N ASP A 467 -6.25 -30.47 -27.06
CA ASP A 467 -6.80 -31.66 -27.73
C ASP A 467 -8.34 -31.66 -27.86
N PHE A 468 -9.02 -30.60 -27.40
CA PHE A 468 -10.48 -30.43 -27.46
C PHE A 468 -10.88 -29.00 -27.86
N GLU A 469 -12.05 -28.84 -28.48
CA GLU A 469 -12.55 -27.56 -28.98
C GLU A 469 -12.98 -26.63 -27.84
N ILE A 470 -12.56 -25.36 -27.88
CA ILE A 470 -12.91 -24.34 -26.87
C ILE A 470 -13.81 -23.26 -27.51
N PRO A 471 -15.01 -22.99 -26.97
CA PRO A 471 -15.98 -22.08 -27.60
C PRO A 471 -15.52 -20.63 -27.81
N VAL A 472 -15.44 -20.28 -29.09
CA VAL A 472 -15.35 -18.96 -29.75
C VAL A 472 -16.55 -18.01 -29.57
N PHE A 473 -16.56 -16.96 -28.73
CA PHE A 473 -17.63 -15.95 -28.88
C PHE A 473 -17.58 -15.31 -30.28
N GLY A 474 -18.73 -15.16 -30.95
CA GLY A 474 -18.84 -14.61 -32.30
C GLY A 474 -18.26 -15.49 -33.43
N LYS A 475 -17.90 -16.75 -33.11
CA LYS A 475 -17.42 -17.76 -34.08
C LYS A 475 -18.14 -19.10 -33.90
N ASP A 476 -18.21 -19.56 -32.66
CA ASP A 476 -18.76 -20.86 -32.25
C ASP A 476 -20.00 -20.70 -31.34
N ALA A 477 -20.22 -19.50 -30.76
CA ALA A 477 -21.44 -19.14 -30.04
C ALA A 477 -21.69 -17.62 -30.03
N ASP A 478 -22.94 -17.22 -30.27
CA ASP A 478 -23.37 -15.81 -30.37
C ASP A 478 -24.11 -15.29 -29.12
N SER A 479 -24.21 -16.09 -28.05
CA SER A 479 -24.89 -15.72 -26.80
C SER A 479 -24.28 -16.44 -25.60
N PHE A 480 -24.31 -15.77 -24.45
CA PHE A 480 -23.87 -16.31 -23.16
C PHE A 480 -24.95 -17.12 -22.41
N GLU A 481 -26.21 -17.14 -22.88
CA GLU A 481 -27.38 -17.66 -22.12
C GLU A 481 -27.23 -19.06 -21.49
N ASP A 482 -26.57 -19.99 -22.17
CA ASP A 482 -26.35 -21.38 -21.72
C ASP A 482 -24.93 -21.65 -21.18
N TYR A 483 -24.13 -20.60 -20.94
CA TYR A 483 -22.78 -20.65 -20.37
C TYR A 483 -22.76 -20.22 -18.89
N GLU A 484 -21.79 -20.72 -18.11
CA GLU A 484 -21.62 -20.39 -16.68
C GLU A 484 -20.58 -19.29 -16.43
N TYR A 485 -19.51 -19.23 -17.23
CA TYR A 485 -18.40 -18.27 -17.08
C TYR A 485 -17.83 -17.85 -18.44
N LEU A 486 -17.53 -16.56 -18.58
CA LEU A 486 -16.61 -16.08 -19.61
C LEU A 486 -15.18 -16.26 -19.09
N PHE A 487 -14.36 -17.04 -19.79
CA PHE A 487 -12.95 -17.19 -19.43
C PHE A 487 -12.13 -16.08 -20.09
N TRP A 488 -11.81 -15.07 -19.28
CA TRP A 488 -10.90 -14.00 -19.64
C TRP A 488 -9.46 -14.50 -19.50
N VAL A 489 -8.81 -14.66 -20.66
CA VAL A 489 -7.48 -15.31 -20.74
C VAL A 489 -6.36 -14.33 -20.34
N GLY A 490 -6.57 -13.04 -20.60
CA GLY A 490 -5.57 -11.98 -20.40
C GLY A 490 -4.38 -12.08 -21.36
N CYS A 491 -3.66 -10.97 -21.54
CA CYS A 491 -2.53 -10.93 -22.50
C CYS A 491 -1.43 -11.95 -22.17
N ALA A 492 -1.10 -12.14 -20.89
CA ALA A 492 -0.09 -13.12 -20.49
C ALA A 492 -0.54 -14.54 -20.84
N GLY A 493 -1.77 -14.92 -20.50
CA GLY A 493 -2.32 -16.25 -20.72
C GLY A 493 -2.46 -16.65 -22.20
N ALA A 494 -2.45 -15.69 -23.11
CA ALA A 494 -2.47 -15.92 -24.55
C ALA A 494 -1.08 -15.89 -25.21
N TYR A 495 -0.20 -14.98 -24.80
CA TYR A 495 1.06 -14.68 -25.51
C TYR A 495 2.35 -15.18 -24.83
N GLU A 496 2.36 -15.45 -23.52
CA GLU A 496 3.57 -15.85 -22.79
C GLU A 496 3.54 -17.35 -22.48
N ASP A 497 4.54 -18.12 -22.94
CA ASP A 497 4.44 -19.59 -23.00
C ASP A 497 4.36 -20.29 -21.63
N ARG A 498 4.90 -19.69 -20.57
CA ARG A 498 4.75 -20.22 -19.20
C ARG A 498 3.34 -19.91 -18.66
N ALA A 499 2.76 -18.78 -19.02
CA ALA A 499 1.39 -18.42 -18.68
C ALA A 499 0.34 -19.21 -19.50
N LYS A 500 0.59 -19.50 -20.79
CA LYS A 500 -0.25 -20.42 -21.60
C LYS A 500 -0.47 -21.75 -20.90
N LYS A 501 0.56 -22.36 -20.31
CA LYS A 501 0.44 -23.61 -19.52
C LYS A 501 -0.58 -23.48 -18.37
N THR A 502 -0.71 -22.30 -17.76
CA THR A 502 -1.76 -22.02 -16.76
C THR A 502 -3.14 -21.92 -17.43
N THR A 503 -3.26 -21.21 -18.55
CA THR A 503 -4.52 -21.11 -19.33
C THR A 503 -5.05 -22.48 -19.72
N LYS A 504 -4.20 -23.32 -20.32
CA LYS A 504 -4.53 -24.69 -20.75
C LYS A 504 -4.95 -25.56 -19.58
N ALA A 505 -4.21 -25.52 -18.46
CA ALA A 505 -4.57 -26.28 -17.26
C ALA A 505 -5.91 -25.83 -16.63
N VAL A 506 -6.25 -24.53 -16.67
CA VAL A 506 -7.56 -24.05 -16.21
C VAL A 506 -8.68 -24.49 -17.17
N ALA A 507 -8.47 -24.42 -18.49
CA ALA A 507 -9.44 -24.91 -19.47
C ALA A 507 -9.73 -26.41 -19.30
N GLU A 508 -8.68 -27.24 -19.18
CA GLU A 508 -8.78 -28.70 -18.96
C GLU A 508 -9.50 -29.02 -17.62
N LEU A 509 -9.21 -28.27 -16.55
CA LEU A 509 -9.90 -28.43 -15.26
C LEU A 509 -11.38 -27.98 -15.30
N LEU A 510 -11.72 -26.90 -15.99
CA LEU A 510 -13.11 -26.46 -16.14
C LEU A 510 -13.93 -27.47 -16.97
N ALA A 511 -13.34 -28.01 -18.03
CA ALA A 511 -13.95 -29.08 -18.83
C ALA A 511 -14.08 -30.41 -18.04
N THR A 512 -13.07 -30.78 -17.25
CA THR A 512 -13.13 -31.94 -16.32
C THR A 512 -14.26 -31.78 -15.30
N ALA A 513 -14.50 -30.56 -14.82
CA ALA A 513 -15.55 -30.24 -13.86
C ALA A 513 -16.96 -30.08 -14.46
N GLY A 514 -17.12 -30.27 -15.78
CA GLY A 514 -18.37 -29.98 -16.49
C GLY A 514 -18.86 -28.56 -16.24
N VAL A 515 -17.97 -27.57 -16.33
CA VAL A 515 -18.29 -26.14 -16.24
C VAL A 515 -18.33 -25.56 -17.64
N LYS A 516 -19.47 -24.98 -18.02
CA LYS A 516 -19.64 -24.42 -19.36
C LYS A 516 -18.99 -23.04 -19.46
N PHE A 517 -17.96 -22.91 -20.30
CA PHE A 517 -17.26 -21.65 -20.51
C PHE A 517 -17.01 -21.35 -21.99
N MET A 518 -16.85 -20.07 -22.30
CA MET A 518 -16.44 -19.54 -23.61
C MET A 518 -15.29 -18.55 -23.43
N VAL A 519 -14.62 -18.18 -24.53
CA VAL A 519 -13.56 -17.15 -24.56
C VAL A 519 -13.89 -16.07 -25.59
N LEU A 520 -13.33 -14.87 -25.41
CA LEU A 520 -13.45 -13.73 -26.33
C LEU A 520 -12.51 -13.81 -27.56
N GLY A 521 -11.61 -14.80 -27.60
CA GLY A 521 -10.71 -15.03 -28.74
C GLY A 521 -9.80 -13.84 -29.07
N ALA A 522 -9.97 -13.31 -30.28
CA ALA A 522 -9.15 -12.22 -30.83
C ALA A 522 -9.59 -10.82 -30.36
N ASP A 523 -10.82 -10.67 -29.87
CA ASP A 523 -11.42 -9.36 -29.53
C ASP A 523 -11.13 -8.94 -28.07
N GLU A 524 -10.57 -9.82 -27.24
CA GLU A 524 -10.15 -9.48 -25.88
C GLU A 524 -8.83 -8.66 -25.90
N THR A 525 -8.88 -7.43 -25.38
CA THR A 525 -7.68 -6.58 -25.24
C THR A 525 -7.05 -6.70 -23.84
N CYS A 526 -6.15 -5.80 -23.48
CA CYS A 526 -5.55 -5.70 -22.16
C CYS A 526 -6.52 -5.02 -21.18
N THR A 527 -6.55 -5.47 -19.92
CA THR A 527 -7.38 -4.83 -18.88
C THR A 527 -6.93 -3.41 -18.49
N GLY A 528 -5.85 -2.89 -19.08
CA GLY A 528 -5.32 -1.54 -18.81
C GLY A 528 -4.48 -1.40 -17.54
N ASP A 529 -4.38 -2.45 -16.69
CA ASP A 529 -3.67 -2.39 -15.39
C ASP A 529 -2.27 -1.77 -15.49
N SER A 530 -1.43 -2.23 -16.43
CA SER A 530 -0.05 -1.71 -16.54
C SER A 530 0.01 -0.23 -16.95
N ALA A 531 -0.94 0.27 -17.74
CA ALA A 531 -1.06 1.71 -18.02
C ALA A 531 -1.45 2.46 -16.74
N ARG A 532 -2.47 1.99 -16.02
CA ARG A 532 -2.93 2.62 -14.77
C ARG A 532 -1.86 2.63 -13.67
N ARG A 533 -1.05 1.56 -13.54
CA ARG A 533 0.05 1.51 -12.55
C ARG A 533 1.26 2.35 -12.96
N ALA A 534 1.42 2.64 -14.25
CA ALA A 534 2.43 3.57 -14.74
C ALA A 534 1.99 5.04 -14.60
N GLY A 535 0.69 5.32 -14.52
CA GLY A 535 0.15 6.70 -14.42
C GLY A 535 -0.61 7.15 -15.67
N ASN A 536 -0.58 6.38 -16.76
CA ASN A 536 -1.36 6.68 -17.97
C ASN A 536 -2.84 6.32 -17.76
N GLU A 537 -3.56 7.18 -17.04
CA GLU A 537 -4.97 6.98 -16.66
C GLU A 537 -5.87 6.95 -17.89
N PHE A 538 -5.64 7.81 -18.88
CA PHE A 538 -6.46 7.84 -20.09
C PHE A 538 -6.29 6.58 -20.95
N LEU A 539 -5.08 6.05 -21.12
CA LEU A 539 -4.91 4.76 -21.80
C LEU A 539 -5.57 3.60 -21.04
N PHE A 540 -5.61 3.66 -19.70
CA PHE A 540 -6.43 2.73 -18.91
C PHE A 540 -7.93 2.91 -19.19
N GLN A 541 -8.46 4.14 -19.14
CA GLN A 541 -9.88 4.41 -19.40
C GLN A 541 -10.30 3.97 -20.82
N GLN A 542 -9.47 4.24 -21.84
CA GLN A 542 -9.73 3.82 -23.22
C GLN A 542 -9.88 2.30 -23.34
N LEU A 543 -8.89 1.55 -22.84
CA LEU A 543 -8.90 0.08 -22.87
C LEU A 543 -10.05 -0.49 -22.03
N ALA A 544 -10.35 0.13 -20.88
CA ALA A 544 -11.45 -0.29 -20.03
C ALA A 544 -12.81 -0.09 -20.72
N MET A 545 -13.07 1.07 -21.33
CA MET A 545 -14.33 1.33 -22.05
C MET A 545 -14.49 0.41 -23.26
N GLN A 546 -13.43 0.18 -24.05
CA GLN A 546 -13.44 -0.76 -25.17
C GLN A 546 -13.77 -2.20 -24.72
N ASN A 547 -13.17 -2.65 -23.61
CA ASN A 547 -13.49 -3.95 -23.04
C ASN A 547 -14.90 -4.01 -22.44
N ILE A 548 -15.40 -2.92 -21.85
CA ILE A 548 -16.76 -2.83 -21.30
C ILE A 548 -17.82 -2.88 -22.41
N GLU A 549 -17.59 -2.24 -23.55
CA GLU A 549 -18.44 -2.34 -24.74
C GLU A 549 -18.55 -3.81 -25.20
N MET A 550 -17.41 -4.50 -25.37
CA MET A 550 -17.37 -5.90 -25.79
C MET A 550 -17.93 -6.86 -24.72
N LEU A 551 -17.68 -6.62 -23.43
CA LEU A 551 -18.25 -7.43 -22.36
C LEU A 551 -19.78 -7.23 -22.25
N ASN A 552 -20.28 -6.02 -22.54
CA ASN A 552 -21.72 -5.75 -22.54
C ASN A 552 -22.44 -6.37 -23.75
N SER A 553 -21.77 -6.56 -24.91
CA SER A 553 -22.35 -7.30 -26.04
C SER A 553 -22.38 -8.81 -25.79
N VAL A 554 -21.33 -9.40 -25.21
CA VAL A 554 -21.33 -10.81 -24.74
C VAL A 554 -22.45 -11.07 -23.72
N PHE A 555 -22.68 -10.10 -22.82
CA PHE A 555 -23.67 -10.20 -21.76
C PHE A 555 -25.01 -9.49 -22.08
N ASP A 556 -25.35 -9.28 -23.35
CA ASP A 556 -26.69 -8.78 -23.70
C ASP A 556 -27.79 -9.78 -23.30
N GLY A 557 -28.94 -9.27 -22.87
CA GLY A 557 -30.00 -10.06 -22.23
C GLY A 557 -29.65 -10.69 -20.86
N ILE A 558 -28.37 -10.77 -20.47
CA ILE A 558 -27.92 -11.43 -19.24
C ILE A 558 -28.05 -10.51 -18.03
N GLU A 559 -28.86 -10.95 -17.04
CA GLU A 559 -28.94 -10.30 -15.72
C GLU A 559 -27.55 -10.08 -15.11
N GLN A 560 -27.25 -8.89 -14.58
CA GLN A 560 -25.92 -8.53 -14.01
C GLN A 560 -25.31 -9.63 -13.12
N LYS A 561 -26.10 -10.27 -12.24
CA LYS A 561 -25.67 -11.36 -11.33
C LYS A 561 -25.24 -12.67 -12.01
N LYS A 562 -25.43 -12.80 -13.32
CA LYS A 562 -25.02 -13.96 -14.13
C LYS A 562 -23.81 -13.63 -15.02
N ARG A 563 -23.41 -12.35 -15.10
CA ARG A 563 -22.27 -11.86 -15.90
C ARG A 563 -20.95 -12.22 -15.24
N LYS A 564 -20.59 -13.49 -15.32
CA LYS A 564 -19.47 -14.09 -14.60
C LYS A 564 -18.23 -14.16 -15.45
N ILE A 565 -17.12 -13.66 -14.93
CA ILE A 565 -15.82 -13.69 -15.60
C ILE A 565 -14.84 -14.47 -14.74
N VAL A 566 -14.23 -15.53 -15.27
CA VAL A 566 -13.10 -16.22 -14.61
C VAL A 566 -11.78 -15.70 -15.20
N VAL A 567 -10.81 -15.44 -14.32
CA VAL A 567 -9.46 -14.92 -14.68
C VAL A 567 -8.36 -15.76 -14.06
N THR A 568 -7.28 -15.99 -14.82
CA THR A 568 -6.03 -16.62 -14.32
C THR A 568 -5.06 -15.63 -13.65
N CYS A 569 -5.28 -14.32 -13.82
CA CYS A 569 -4.32 -13.29 -13.43
C CYS A 569 -4.88 -12.37 -12.34
N ALA A 570 -4.18 -12.33 -11.20
CA ALA A 570 -4.44 -11.43 -10.09
C ALA A 570 -4.54 -9.93 -10.48
N HIS A 571 -3.83 -9.48 -11.52
CA HIS A 571 -3.93 -8.10 -12.01
C HIS A 571 -5.24 -7.87 -12.78
N CYS A 572 -5.62 -8.81 -13.67
CA CYS A 572 -6.90 -8.76 -14.38
C CYS A 572 -8.08 -8.87 -13.40
N PHE A 573 -7.94 -9.69 -12.37
CA PHE A 573 -8.90 -9.81 -11.26
C PHE A 573 -9.15 -8.48 -10.55
N ASN A 574 -8.09 -7.74 -10.20
CA ASN A 574 -8.22 -6.43 -9.57
C ASN A 574 -8.82 -5.38 -10.52
N ALA A 575 -8.36 -5.33 -11.77
CA ALA A 575 -8.82 -4.36 -12.74
C ALA A 575 -10.32 -4.55 -13.08
N LEU A 576 -10.71 -5.75 -13.52
CA LEU A 576 -12.09 -6.06 -13.89
C LEU A 576 -13.04 -6.05 -12.67
N GLY A 577 -12.56 -6.51 -11.51
CA GLY A 577 -13.41 -6.68 -10.31
C GLY A 577 -13.59 -5.42 -9.47
N ASN A 578 -12.57 -4.55 -9.40
CA ASN A 578 -12.59 -3.37 -8.50
C ASN A 578 -12.53 -2.03 -9.23
N GLU A 579 -11.96 -1.96 -10.44
CA GLU A 579 -11.63 -0.68 -11.11
C GLU A 579 -12.51 -0.38 -12.33
N TYR A 580 -13.01 -1.41 -13.02
CA TYR A 580 -13.99 -1.24 -14.10
C TYR A 580 -15.32 -0.62 -13.62
N PRO A 581 -15.79 -0.82 -12.37
CA PRO A 581 -16.94 -0.09 -11.82
C PRO A 581 -16.77 1.44 -11.81
N GLU A 582 -15.54 1.96 -11.79
CA GLU A 582 -15.26 3.41 -11.87
C GLU A 582 -15.63 4.01 -13.23
N VAL A 583 -15.64 3.18 -14.28
CA VAL A 583 -15.95 3.52 -15.67
C VAL A 583 -17.16 2.72 -16.22
N GLY A 584 -18.03 2.23 -15.33
CA GLY A 584 -19.34 1.67 -15.67
C GLY A 584 -19.41 0.16 -15.94
N GLY A 585 -18.34 -0.61 -15.76
CA GLY A 585 -18.34 -2.07 -15.89
C GLY A 585 -18.66 -2.78 -14.57
N ASP A 586 -19.73 -3.58 -14.54
CA ASP A 586 -20.18 -4.37 -13.37
C ASP A 586 -20.31 -5.85 -13.73
N TYR A 587 -19.47 -6.71 -13.13
CA TYR A 587 -19.33 -8.14 -13.48
C TYR A 587 -18.97 -8.99 -12.23
N GLU A 588 -19.47 -10.22 -12.11
CA GLU A 588 -19.00 -11.17 -11.08
C GLU A 588 -17.64 -11.77 -11.51
N VAL A 589 -16.56 -11.04 -11.24
CA VAL A 589 -15.20 -11.51 -11.53
C VAL A 589 -14.73 -12.49 -10.44
N VAL A 590 -14.15 -13.62 -10.85
CA VAL A 590 -13.69 -14.69 -9.98
C VAL A 590 -12.28 -15.13 -10.38
N HIS A 591 -11.35 -15.15 -9.44
CA HIS A 591 -10.01 -15.67 -9.69
C HIS A 591 -10.03 -17.20 -9.83
N HIS A 592 -9.25 -17.79 -10.74
CA HIS A 592 -9.29 -19.23 -11.02
C HIS A 592 -9.07 -20.10 -9.78
N THR A 593 -8.17 -19.70 -8.87
CA THR A 593 -7.98 -20.40 -7.58
C THR A 593 -9.22 -20.37 -6.69
N GLN A 594 -10.07 -19.35 -6.77
CA GLN A 594 -11.36 -19.34 -6.06
C GLN A 594 -12.37 -20.28 -6.74
N LEU A 595 -12.44 -20.29 -8.08
CA LEU A 595 -13.38 -21.14 -8.80
C LEU A 595 -13.01 -22.63 -8.67
N LEU A 596 -11.76 -23.00 -8.92
CA LEU A 596 -11.26 -24.37 -8.77
C LEU A 596 -11.50 -24.88 -7.33
N ASN A 597 -11.32 -24.05 -6.31
CA ASN A 597 -11.61 -24.44 -4.92
C ASN A 597 -13.11 -24.69 -4.68
N ARG A 598 -14.01 -23.86 -5.26
CA ARG A 598 -15.46 -24.15 -5.25
C ARG A 598 -15.74 -25.53 -5.88
N LEU A 599 -15.11 -25.85 -7.00
CA LEU A 599 -15.33 -27.09 -7.75
C LEU A 599 -14.79 -28.34 -7.01
N VAL A 600 -13.64 -28.24 -6.35
CA VAL A 600 -13.12 -29.28 -5.44
C VAL A 600 -14.06 -29.49 -4.25
N ARG A 601 -14.45 -28.40 -3.57
CA ARG A 601 -15.41 -28.45 -2.44
C ARG A 601 -16.80 -28.98 -2.84
N GLN A 602 -17.19 -28.82 -4.10
CA GLN A 602 -18.41 -29.40 -4.70
C GLN A 602 -18.25 -30.85 -5.19
N LYS A 603 -17.05 -31.43 -5.13
CA LYS A 603 -16.69 -32.73 -5.71
C LYS A 603 -16.89 -32.83 -7.24
N LYS A 604 -16.94 -31.68 -7.94
CA LYS A 604 -16.84 -31.60 -9.42
C LYS A 604 -15.40 -31.85 -9.89
N LEU A 605 -14.41 -31.48 -9.07
CA LEU A 605 -13.02 -31.90 -9.22
C LEU A 605 -12.68 -32.84 -8.07
N ILE A 606 -12.21 -34.04 -8.38
CA ILE A 606 -11.83 -35.06 -7.41
C ILE A 606 -10.34 -35.37 -7.59
N PRO A 607 -9.47 -34.92 -6.67
CA PRO A 607 -8.09 -35.38 -6.62
C PRO A 607 -8.04 -36.89 -6.31
N VAL A 608 -7.29 -37.63 -7.13
CA VAL A 608 -7.07 -39.08 -7.00
C VAL A 608 -5.58 -39.45 -6.94
N ALA A 609 -4.71 -38.56 -7.41
CA ALA A 609 -3.26 -38.70 -7.35
C ALA A 609 -2.67 -37.64 -6.42
N SER A 610 -1.83 -38.07 -5.46
CA SER A 610 -1.08 -37.17 -4.60
C SER A 610 0.18 -36.69 -5.32
N VAL A 611 0.31 -35.39 -5.56
CA VAL A 611 1.51 -34.81 -6.19
C VAL A 611 2.77 -35.06 -5.35
N SER A 612 2.65 -35.22 -4.03
CA SER A 612 3.71 -35.77 -3.15
C SER A 612 5.06 -35.03 -3.20
N GLU A 613 5.01 -33.74 -3.47
CA GLU A 613 6.17 -32.84 -3.55
C GLU A 613 6.15 -31.80 -2.43
N ASP A 614 7.35 -31.38 -2.01
CA ASP A 614 7.53 -30.20 -1.17
C ASP A 614 7.29 -28.93 -2.00
N VAL A 615 6.27 -28.15 -1.64
CA VAL A 615 5.84 -26.96 -2.36
C VAL A 615 5.93 -25.75 -1.42
N THR A 616 6.35 -24.61 -1.93
CA THR A 616 6.20 -23.31 -1.23
C THR A 616 5.36 -22.34 -2.07
N TYR A 617 4.66 -21.42 -1.42
CA TYR A 617 3.68 -20.55 -2.09
C TYR A 617 4.04 -19.07 -2.03
N HIS A 618 4.04 -18.41 -3.19
CA HIS A 618 4.06 -16.96 -3.28
C HIS A 618 2.65 -16.40 -3.44
N ASP A 619 2.13 -15.78 -2.38
CA ASP A 619 0.92 -14.94 -2.40
C ASP A 619 1.10 -13.74 -3.34
N PRO A 620 0.37 -13.66 -4.48
CA PRO A 620 0.41 -12.49 -5.36
C PRO A 620 -0.17 -11.27 -4.66
N CYS A 621 0.47 -10.10 -4.76
CA CYS A 621 0.02 -8.91 -4.02
C CYS A 621 -1.40 -8.45 -4.38
N PHE A 622 -1.80 -8.53 -5.65
CA PHE A 622 -3.16 -8.19 -6.07
C PHE A 622 -4.22 -9.23 -5.66
N LEU A 623 -3.86 -10.52 -5.54
CA LEU A 623 -4.78 -11.56 -5.09
C LEU A 623 -4.98 -11.51 -3.57
N GLY A 624 -3.86 -11.56 -2.84
CA GLY A 624 -3.86 -11.54 -1.38
C GLY A 624 -4.07 -10.15 -0.79
N ARG A 625 -3.13 -9.22 -1.00
CA ARG A 625 -3.16 -7.95 -0.25
C ARG A 625 -4.24 -6.98 -0.69
N HIS A 626 -4.57 -6.92 -1.98
CA HIS A 626 -5.64 -6.06 -2.49
C HIS A 626 -7.01 -6.72 -2.31
N ASN A 627 -7.18 -7.99 -2.73
CA ASN A 627 -8.49 -8.67 -2.75
C ASN A 627 -8.76 -9.64 -1.57
N LYS A 628 -7.84 -9.73 -0.61
CA LYS A 628 -7.92 -10.56 0.62
C LYS A 628 -8.12 -12.07 0.37
N VAL A 629 -7.75 -12.57 -0.80
CA VAL A 629 -7.85 -14.00 -1.15
C VAL A 629 -6.56 -14.73 -0.75
N TYR A 630 -6.58 -15.41 0.39
CA TYR A 630 -5.42 -16.15 0.92
C TYR A 630 -5.64 -17.67 1.02
N ASP A 631 -6.84 -18.11 1.37
CA ASP A 631 -7.08 -19.52 1.75
C ASP A 631 -7.31 -20.41 0.53
N ALA A 632 -8.05 -19.94 -0.48
CA ALA A 632 -8.41 -20.74 -1.65
C ALA A 632 -7.21 -21.32 -2.45
N PRO A 633 -6.09 -20.61 -2.64
CA PRO A 633 -4.88 -21.22 -3.20
C PRO A 633 -4.28 -22.32 -2.31
N ARG A 634 -4.37 -22.18 -0.99
CA ARG A 634 -3.80 -23.11 0.00
C ARG A 634 -4.59 -24.41 0.09
N GLU A 635 -5.91 -24.29 0.19
CA GLU A 635 -6.85 -25.43 0.16
C GLU A 635 -6.70 -26.25 -1.13
N LEU A 636 -6.38 -25.61 -2.27
CA LEU A 636 -6.06 -26.33 -3.51
C LEU A 636 -4.74 -27.08 -3.44
N MET A 637 -3.64 -26.47 -2.98
CA MET A 637 -2.36 -27.18 -2.86
C MET A 637 -2.45 -28.35 -1.86
N GLU A 638 -3.23 -28.20 -0.79
CA GLU A 638 -3.53 -29.30 0.14
C GLU A 638 -4.36 -30.40 -0.56
N ALA A 639 -5.40 -30.02 -1.30
CA ALA A 639 -6.23 -30.96 -2.07
C ALA A 639 -5.45 -31.71 -3.17
N SER A 640 -4.40 -31.13 -3.76
CA SER A 640 -3.52 -31.83 -4.71
C SER A 640 -2.55 -32.82 -4.06
N GLY A 641 -2.59 -33.01 -2.73
CA GLY A 641 -1.64 -33.85 -2.00
C GLY A 641 -0.21 -33.26 -2.00
N SER A 642 -0.07 -31.94 -2.11
CA SER A 642 1.23 -31.26 -2.03
C SER A 642 1.58 -30.91 -0.58
N LYS A 643 2.84 -31.07 -0.18
CA LYS A 643 3.33 -30.73 1.15
C LYS A 643 3.73 -29.25 1.18
N LEU A 644 2.80 -28.38 1.56
CA LEU A 644 3.02 -26.93 1.64
C LEU A 644 3.96 -26.56 2.81
N VAL A 645 5.04 -25.85 2.49
CA VAL A 645 5.92 -25.18 3.45
C VAL A 645 5.90 -23.68 3.20
N GLU A 646 5.41 -22.92 4.18
CA GLU A 646 5.27 -21.47 4.07
C GLU A 646 6.60 -20.73 4.21
N MET A 647 6.80 -19.72 3.35
CA MET A 647 7.91 -18.77 3.50
C MET A 647 7.75 -17.91 4.77
N PRO A 648 8.84 -17.43 5.40
CA PRO A 648 8.77 -16.57 6.60
C PRO A 648 7.83 -15.35 6.47
N ARG A 649 7.79 -14.72 5.29
CA ARG A 649 6.83 -13.69 4.88
C ARG A 649 5.78 -14.30 3.93
N HIS A 650 4.61 -14.64 4.45
CA HIS A 650 3.45 -15.14 3.69
C HIS A 650 2.17 -14.34 4.01
N GLY A 651 1.10 -14.60 3.27
CA GLY A 651 -0.21 -13.96 3.44
C GLY A 651 -0.11 -12.44 3.32
N GLU A 652 -0.75 -11.70 4.23
CA GLU A 652 -0.70 -10.22 4.25
C GLU A 652 0.71 -9.62 4.39
N ARG A 653 1.68 -10.42 4.86
CA ARG A 653 3.10 -10.03 4.99
C ARG A 653 3.97 -10.42 3.79
N SER A 654 3.43 -11.12 2.78
CA SER A 654 4.17 -11.59 1.60
C SER A 654 4.97 -10.47 0.90
N MET A 655 6.23 -10.73 0.59
CA MET A 655 7.06 -9.81 -0.20
C MET A 655 6.72 -9.93 -1.69
N CYS A 656 6.62 -8.80 -2.38
CA CYS A 656 6.29 -8.72 -3.81
C CYS A 656 7.31 -9.50 -4.68
N CYS A 657 6.84 -10.05 -5.79
CA CYS A 657 7.67 -10.69 -6.83
C CYS A 657 8.48 -9.70 -7.68
N GLY A 658 8.14 -8.41 -7.67
CA GLY A 658 8.78 -7.35 -8.46
C GLY A 658 7.93 -6.81 -9.62
N ALA A 659 6.98 -7.56 -10.18
CA ALA A 659 6.26 -7.19 -11.41
C ALA A 659 5.32 -5.96 -11.32
N GLY A 660 4.76 -5.71 -10.14
CA GLY A 660 3.72 -4.68 -9.96
C GLY A 660 4.23 -3.25 -10.20
N GLY A 661 3.34 -2.27 -10.28
CA GLY A 661 3.77 -0.88 -10.51
C GLY A 661 4.34 -0.63 -11.91
N ALA A 662 3.94 -1.45 -12.90
CA ALA A 662 4.53 -1.56 -14.24
C ALA A 662 6.01 -1.99 -14.28
N ARG A 663 6.62 -2.42 -13.15
CA ARG A 663 8.03 -2.86 -13.06
C ARG A 663 8.34 -4.17 -13.80
N MET A 664 7.35 -4.89 -14.32
CA MET A 664 7.56 -5.95 -15.31
C MET A 664 8.08 -5.42 -16.67
N TRP A 665 7.95 -4.12 -16.92
CA TRP A 665 8.28 -3.46 -18.19
C TRP A 665 9.41 -2.42 -18.04
N MET A 666 10.18 -2.49 -16.95
CA MET A 666 11.28 -1.56 -16.62
C MET A 666 12.42 -2.36 -15.94
N GLU A 667 13.68 -2.05 -16.26
CA GLU A 667 14.78 -2.87 -15.77
C GLU A 667 15.15 -2.66 -14.28
N GLU A 668 15.79 -3.67 -13.69
CA GLU A 668 16.16 -3.74 -12.25
C GLU A 668 17.61 -3.30 -11.99
N ASN A 669 17.98 -2.10 -12.48
CA ASN A 669 19.37 -1.62 -12.50
C ASN A 669 20.00 -1.30 -11.13
N ILE A 670 19.19 -1.04 -10.09
CA ILE A 670 19.68 -0.60 -8.76
C ILE A 670 19.44 -1.66 -7.68
N GLY A 671 20.48 -1.89 -6.88
CA GLY A 671 20.44 -2.80 -5.74
C GLY A 671 20.33 -4.27 -6.13
N LYS A 672 19.58 -5.04 -5.34
CA LYS A 672 19.20 -6.42 -5.66
C LYS A 672 17.89 -6.43 -6.46
N ARG A 673 17.73 -7.39 -7.37
CA ARG A 673 16.44 -7.61 -8.03
C ARG A 673 15.42 -8.17 -7.02
N ILE A 674 14.19 -7.65 -7.04
CA ILE A 674 13.13 -7.96 -6.07
C ILE A 674 12.70 -9.43 -6.18
N ASN A 675 12.65 -9.96 -7.41
CA ASN A 675 12.38 -11.37 -7.65
C ASN A 675 13.45 -12.28 -7.03
N VAL A 676 14.72 -11.94 -7.18
CA VAL A 676 15.85 -12.71 -6.61
C VAL A 676 15.81 -12.70 -5.07
N ASP A 677 15.44 -11.59 -4.42
CA ASP A 677 15.25 -11.61 -2.95
C ASP A 677 14.07 -12.48 -2.51
N ARG A 678 12.98 -12.50 -3.28
CA ARG A 678 11.85 -13.38 -2.99
C ARG A 678 12.15 -14.86 -3.28
N VAL A 679 12.99 -15.15 -4.28
CA VAL A 679 13.43 -16.51 -4.59
C VAL A 679 14.41 -17.04 -3.53
N ASP A 680 15.30 -16.22 -2.99
CA ASP A 680 16.14 -16.62 -1.83
C ASP A 680 15.29 -17.05 -0.64
N GLU A 681 14.22 -16.29 -0.36
CA GLU A 681 13.26 -16.64 0.69
C GLU A 681 12.51 -17.94 0.38
N ALA A 682 12.13 -18.18 -0.87
CA ALA A 682 11.50 -19.43 -1.30
C ALA A 682 12.45 -20.63 -1.18
N LEU A 683 13.69 -20.50 -1.68
CA LEU A 683 14.71 -21.55 -1.59
C LEU A 683 15.09 -21.88 -0.14
N SER A 684 14.93 -20.93 0.80
CA SER A 684 15.13 -21.19 2.24
C SER A 684 14.15 -22.22 2.83
N THR A 685 13.05 -22.56 2.17
CA THR A 685 12.13 -23.63 2.57
C THR A 685 12.47 -25.00 1.96
N ASN A 686 13.56 -25.10 1.17
CA ASN A 686 13.94 -26.29 0.39
C ASN A 686 12.77 -26.90 -0.45
N PRO A 687 12.08 -26.12 -1.31
CA PRO A 687 10.98 -26.62 -2.11
C PRO A 687 11.47 -27.41 -3.33
N LYS A 688 10.67 -28.35 -3.83
CA LYS A 688 10.76 -28.86 -5.21
C LYS A 688 10.06 -27.92 -6.20
N LYS A 689 8.94 -27.31 -5.78
CA LYS A 689 8.20 -26.36 -6.62
C LYS A 689 7.79 -25.09 -5.88
N ILE A 690 7.90 -23.96 -6.56
CA ILE A 690 7.37 -22.66 -6.11
C ILE A 690 6.04 -22.43 -6.81
N ALA A 691 4.95 -22.55 -6.05
CA ALA A 691 3.60 -22.31 -6.53
C ALA A 691 3.23 -20.83 -6.46
N THR A 692 2.45 -20.36 -7.43
CA THR A 692 1.81 -19.04 -7.40
C THR A 692 0.42 -19.08 -8.03
N GLY A 693 -0.32 -17.97 -7.97
CA GLY A 693 -1.62 -17.79 -8.60
C GLY A 693 -1.66 -16.52 -9.43
N CYS A 694 -0.64 -16.27 -10.25
CA CYS A 694 -0.55 -15.08 -11.11
C CYS A 694 0.54 -15.25 -12.18
N PRO A 695 0.24 -15.09 -13.49
CA PRO A 695 1.21 -15.13 -14.58
C PRO A 695 2.42 -14.19 -14.41
N PHE A 696 2.21 -12.93 -14.04
CA PHE A 696 3.30 -11.97 -13.82
C PHE A 696 4.22 -12.41 -12.67
N CYS A 697 3.65 -13.00 -11.61
CA CYS A 697 4.44 -13.57 -10.52
C CYS A 697 5.20 -14.82 -10.97
N ARG A 698 4.60 -15.67 -11.82
CA ARG A 698 5.25 -16.86 -12.39
C ARG A 698 6.48 -16.47 -13.21
N VAL A 699 6.35 -15.49 -14.11
CA VAL A 699 7.48 -14.97 -14.91
C VAL A 699 8.61 -14.50 -14.00
N MET A 700 8.36 -13.49 -13.16
CA MET A 700 9.40 -12.92 -12.29
C MET A 700 10.08 -13.96 -11.39
N LEU A 701 9.32 -14.88 -10.79
CA LEU A 701 9.87 -15.95 -9.95
C LEU A 701 10.65 -16.98 -10.77
N THR A 702 10.23 -17.31 -12.00
CA THR A 702 11.00 -18.19 -12.89
C THR A 702 12.35 -17.55 -13.20
N ASP A 703 12.36 -16.29 -13.62
CA ASP A 703 13.58 -15.57 -14.00
C ASP A 703 14.52 -15.36 -12.78
N GLY A 704 13.94 -15.29 -11.57
CA GLY A 704 14.68 -15.29 -10.30
C GLY A 704 15.27 -16.66 -9.93
N VAL A 705 14.58 -17.76 -10.25
CA VAL A 705 15.08 -19.14 -10.08
C VAL A 705 16.18 -19.46 -11.09
N THR A 706 16.02 -19.08 -12.36
CA THR A 706 17.07 -19.24 -13.38
C THR A 706 18.36 -18.52 -12.95
N ALA A 707 18.25 -17.27 -12.49
CA ALA A 707 19.38 -16.50 -11.96
C ALA A 707 20.02 -17.06 -10.67
N ARG A 708 19.42 -18.09 -10.05
CA ARG A 708 20.02 -18.87 -8.95
C ARG A 708 20.56 -20.22 -9.42
N GLN A 709 19.93 -20.86 -10.40
CA GLN A 709 20.43 -22.08 -11.02
C GLN A 709 21.76 -21.82 -11.76
N GLU A 710 21.91 -20.66 -12.41
CA GLU A 710 23.17 -20.12 -12.94
C GLU A 710 24.29 -19.95 -11.87
N GLN A 711 23.93 -20.01 -10.59
CA GLN A 711 24.83 -19.83 -9.44
C GLN A 711 24.92 -21.10 -8.56
N GLY A 712 24.46 -22.25 -9.06
CA GLY A 712 24.46 -23.53 -8.33
C GLY A 712 23.47 -23.58 -7.15
N GLN A 713 22.35 -22.86 -7.24
CA GLN A 713 21.33 -22.76 -6.18
C GLN A 713 19.93 -23.02 -6.75
N GLY A 714 19.14 -23.86 -6.07
CA GLY A 714 17.78 -24.19 -6.52
C GLY A 714 17.75 -25.05 -7.78
N GLU A 715 18.76 -25.88 -8.01
CA GLU A 715 18.76 -26.90 -9.06
C GLU A 715 17.52 -27.80 -8.97
N GLY A 716 16.88 -28.07 -10.10
CA GLY A 716 15.66 -28.88 -10.18
C GLY A 716 14.37 -28.21 -9.64
N VAL A 717 14.43 -26.97 -9.14
CA VAL A 717 13.24 -26.24 -8.67
C VAL A 717 12.44 -25.66 -9.84
N GLU A 718 11.14 -25.98 -9.92
CA GLU A 718 10.22 -25.44 -10.93
C GLU A 718 9.30 -24.35 -10.35
N VAL A 719 8.93 -23.35 -11.16
CA VAL A 719 7.91 -22.35 -10.82
C VAL A 719 6.61 -22.65 -11.57
N VAL A 720 5.55 -22.95 -10.82
CA VAL A 720 4.26 -23.42 -11.33
C VAL A 720 3.10 -22.56 -10.86
N ASP A 721 1.97 -22.62 -11.57
CA ASP A 721 0.70 -22.12 -11.04
C ASP A 721 -0.03 -23.25 -10.29
N VAL A 722 -0.78 -22.90 -9.23
CA VAL A 722 -1.62 -23.84 -8.47
C VAL A 722 -2.55 -24.67 -9.38
N ALA A 723 -2.99 -24.14 -10.52
CA ALA A 723 -3.78 -24.90 -11.51
C ALA A 723 -3.04 -26.12 -12.08
N GLN A 724 -1.71 -26.07 -12.27
CA GLN A 724 -0.94 -27.21 -12.77
C GLN A 724 -0.74 -28.29 -11.69
N LEU A 725 -0.62 -27.90 -10.41
CA LEU A 725 -0.62 -28.85 -9.30
C LEU A 725 -1.97 -29.57 -9.21
N MET A 726 -3.08 -28.83 -9.33
CA MET A 726 -4.42 -29.41 -9.38
C MET A 726 -4.62 -30.35 -10.56
N LEU A 727 -4.22 -29.95 -11.77
CA LEU A 727 -4.35 -30.79 -12.96
C LEU A 727 -3.59 -32.12 -12.84
N ASN A 728 -2.41 -32.10 -12.22
CA ASN A 728 -1.62 -33.31 -11.99
C ASN A 728 -2.18 -34.21 -10.88
N SER A 729 -3.19 -33.75 -10.12
CA SER A 729 -3.82 -34.51 -9.03
C SER A 729 -5.15 -35.16 -9.41
N VAL A 730 -5.83 -34.69 -10.45
CA VAL A 730 -7.14 -35.20 -10.89
C VAL A 730 -7.00 -36.27 -11.98
N THR A 731 -8.03 -37.11 -12.14
CA THR A 731 -8.15 -37.98 -13.31
C THR A 731 -8.27 -37.13 -14.57
N ARG A 732 -7.35 -37.27 -15.54
CA ARG A 732 -7.55 -36.73 -16.88
C ARG A 732 -8.62 -37.54 -17.61
N LEU A 733 -9.60 -36.85 -18.16
CA LEU A 733 -10.62 -37.45 -19.04
C LEU A 733 -10.08 -37.51 -20.48
N ASP A 734 -10.74 -38.26 -21.36
CA ASP A 734 -10.39 -38.21 -22.78
C ASP A 734 -10.84 -36.88 -23.42
N PRO A 735 -10.19 -36.41 -24.51
CA PRO A 735 -10.50 -35.10 -25.08
C PRO A 735 -11.92 -34.97 -25.67
N ALA A 736 -12.53 -36.07 -26.13
CA ALA A 736 -13.92 -36.04 -26.61
C ALA A 736 -14.89 -35.87 -25.44
N GLN A 737 -14.64 -36.53 -24.30
CA GLN A 737 -15.40 -36.29 -23.07
C GLN A 737 -15.21 -34.85 -22.56
N LEU A 738 -14.00 -34.28 -22.63
CA LEU A 738 -13.76 -32.87 -22.27
C LEU A 738 -14.54 -31.90 -23.18
N GLY A 739 -14.61 -32.18 -24.48
CA GLY A 739 -15.42 -31.41 -25.44
C GLY A 739 -16.93 -31.50 -25.16
N GLU A 740 -17.49 -32.71 -25.04
CA GLU A 740 -18.92 -32.90 -24.75
C GLU A 740 -19.32 -32.31 -23.38
N ASN A 741 -18.43 -32.33 -22.37
CA ASN A 741 -18.68 -31.74 -21.06
C ASN A 741 -18.93 -30.22 -21.09
N ILE A 742 -18.28 -29.48 -22.01
CA ILE A 742 -18.44 -28.02 -22.13
C ILE A 742 -19.41 -27.60 -23.23
N LYS A 743 -19.80 -28.54 -24.10
CA LYS A 743 -20.67 -28.33 -25.25
C LYS A 743 -22.01 -27.69 -24.85
N VAL A 744 -22.28 -26.54 -25.44
CA VAL A 744 -23.60 -25.91 -25.41
C VAL A 744 -24.36 -26.39 -26.63
N ILE A 745 -25.42 -27.17 -26.39
CA ILE A 745 -26.47 -27.40 -27.39
C ILE A 745 -27.32 -26.12 -27.35
N PRO A 746 -27.37 -25.31 -28.42
CA PRO A 746 -28.24 -24.14 -28.45
C PRO A 746 -29.68 -24.60 -28.32
N ARG A 747 -30.44 -24.00 -27.40
CA ARG A 747 -31.90 -24.16 -27.41
C ARG A 747 -32.42 -23.56 -28.71
N GLU A 748 -33.35 -24.24 -29.38
CA GLU A 748 -34.14 -23.57 -30.41
C GLU A 748 -34.78 -22.33 -29.79
N LYS A 749 -34.42 -21.15 -30.30
CA LYS A 749 -35.12 -19.91 -29.96
C LYS A 749 -36.54 -20.07 -30.47
N ALA A 750 -37.47 -20.42 -29.57
CA ALA A 750 -38.88 -20.61 -29.91
C ALA A 750 -39.34 -19.40 -30.75
N PRO A 751 -39.92 -19.64 -31.95
CA PRO A 751 -40.07 -18.60 -32.95
C PRO A 751 -40.83 -17.41 -32.37
N VAL A 752 -40.26 -16.21 -32.55
CA VAL A 752 -40.64 -15.00 -31.82
C VAL A 752 -42.05 -14.57 -32.24
N ALA A 753 -43.05 -15.08 -31.54
CA ALA A 753 -44.48 -14.79 -31.74
C ALA A 753 -44.89 -13.39 -31.23
N ALA A 754 -44.05 -12.38 -31.50
CA ALA A 754 -44.16 -11.02 -31.00
C ALA A 754 -44.33 -9.95 -32.11
N GLU A 755 -44.08 -10.26 -33.38
CA GLU A 755 -44.37 -9.33 -34.48
C GLU A 755 -45.88 -9.31 -34.80
N ALA A 756 -46.50 -10.48 -35.03
CA ALA A 756 -47.95 -10.61 -35.25
C ALA A 756 -48.84 -10.19 -34.05
N LYS A 757 -48.25 -9.94 -32.88
CA LYS A 757 -48.94 -9.43 -31.69
C LYS A 757 -48.76 -7.94 -31.44
N ALA A 758 -47.89 -7.26 -32.20
CA ALA A 758 -47.77 -5.82 -32.14
C ALA A 758 -48.93 -5.15 -32.91
N GLU A 759 -49.12 -5.51 -34.19
CA GLU A 759 -50.14 -4.90 -35.05
C GLU A 759 -51.58 -5.11 -34.53
N THR A 760 -51.89 -6.28 -33.97
CA THR A 760 -53.22 -6.59 -33.43
C THR A 760 -53.54 -5.75 -32.19
N VAL A 761 -52.60 -5.65 -31.23
CA VAL A 761 -52.77 -4.83 -30.02
C VAL A 761 -52.79 -3.32 -30.34
N GLU A 762 -52.08 -2.88 -31.38
CA GLU A 762 -52.13 -1.48 -31.83
C GLU A 762 -53.47 -1.15 -32.52
N GLN A 763 -54.06 -2.07 -33.29
CA GLN A 763 -55.38 -1.89 -33.91
C GLN A 763 -56.52 -1.88 -32.87
N ASP A 764 -56.56 -2.86 -31.96
CA ASP A 764 -57.58 -2.93 -30.89
C ASP A 764 -57.57 -1.65 -30.03
N ARG A 765 -56.37 -1.15 -29.69
CA ARG A 765 -56.20 0.05 -28.85
C ARG A 765 -56.49 1.37 -29.58
N VAL A 766 -56.58 1.39 -30.91
CA VAL A 766 -57.10 2.56 -31.65
C VAL A 766 -58.63 2.55 -31.63
N ALA A 767 -59.27 1.40 -31.82
CA ALA A 767 -60.72 1.27 -31.76
C ALA A 767 -61.31 1.62 -30.37
N GLU A 768 -60.72 1.10 -29.29
CA GLU A 768 -61.19 1.33 -27.92
C GLU A 768 -61.10 2.81 -27.47
N VAL A 769 -60.25 3.61 -28.13
CA VAL A 769 -60.04 5.05 -27.80
C VAL A 769 -61.02 5.97 -28.52
N GLU A 770 -61.55 5.61 -29.69
CA GLU A 770 -62.56 6.42 -30.39
C GLU A 770 -63.96 6.27 -29.76
N GLU A 771 -64.31 5.10 -29.19
CA GLU A 771 -65.64 4.85 -28.64
C GLU A 771 -65.84 5.41 -27.20
N ALA A 772 -64.76 5.64 -26.44
CA ALA A 772 -64.82 6.05 -25.04
C ALA A 772 -65.11 7.55 -24.77
N ALA A 773 -65.29 8.37 -25.81
CA ALA A 773 -65.27 9.84 -25.72
C ALA A 773 -66.65 10.51 -25.48
N ALA A 774 -67.55 9.92 -24.67
CA ALA A 774 -68.98 10.30 -24.63
C ALA A 774 -69.65 10.52 -23.24
N THR A 775 -69.05 11.33 -22.35
CA THR A 775 -69.73 12.02 -21.20
C THR A 775 -70.37 11.12 -20.08
N PRO A 776 -71.13 11.62 -19.07
CA PRO A 776 -70.48 12.22 -17.89
C PRO A 776 -70.99 11.81 -16.47
N GLU A 777 -70.18 12.17 -15.45
CA GLU A 777 -70.56 12.57 -14.06
C GLU A 777 -70.96 11.59 -12.92
N ALA A 778 -70.83 12.14 -11.68
CA ALA A 778 -71.54 11.83 -10.42
C ALA A 778 -71.05 10.77 -9.38
N LYS A 779 -70.12 11.22 -8.50
CA LYS A 779 -70.15 11.15 -7.00
C LYS A 779 -70.42 9.84 -6.20
N ALA A 780 -69.36 9.41 -5.50
CA ALA A 780 -69.26 9.18 -4.03
C ALA A 780 -69.94 7.98 -3.33
N ALA A 781 -69.25 7.42 -2.31
CA ALA A 781 -69.71 6.32 -1.44
C ALA A 781 -69.36 6.57 0.06
N PRO A 782 -70.14 6.04 1.03
CA PRO A 782 -69.95 6.29 2.48
C PRO A 782 -69.21 5.17 3.26
N ALA A 783 -69.00 5.39 4.56
CA ALA A 783 -68.36 4.51 5.55
C ALA A 783 -69.20 3.26 5.93
N GLY A 784 -68.71 2.22 6.63
CA GLY A 784 -67.38 1.95 7.22
C GLY A 784 -67.48 1.18 8.57
N LYS A 785 -66.44 1.26 9.42
CA LYS A 785 -66.26 0.62 10.77
C LYS A 785 -65.94 -0.90 10.75
N GLY A 786 -65.11 -1.44 11.66
CA GLY A 786 -64.18 -0.78 12.60
C GLY A 786 -63.81 -1.59 13.86
N LEU A 787 -62.90 -1.03 14.68
CA LEU A 787 -62.56 -1.40 16.08
C LEU A 787 -61.76 -2.72 16.27
N ALA A 788 -60.89 -2.91 17.27
CA ALA A 788 -60.22 -2.08 18.29
C ALA A 788 -59.09 -2.95 18.92
N MET A 789 -58.03 -2.53 19.64
CA MET A 789 -57.36 -1.28 20.06
C MET A 789 -55.86 -1.69 20.31
N LYS A 790 -54.82 -0.91 20.67
CA LYS A 790 -54.54 0.44 21.23
C LYS A 790 -53.15 0.88 20.64
N GLY A 791 -52.41 1.95 20.95
CA GLY A 791 -52.47 3.04 21.95
C GLY A 791 -51.53 2.80 23.14
N LEU A 792 -50.44 3.53 23.41
CA LEU A 792 -49.77 4.74 22.84
C LEU A 792 -48.23 4.61 23.08
N ALA A 793 -47.28 5.48 22.72
CA ALA A 793 -47.22 6.85 22.13
C ALA A 793 -45.97 6.92 21.17
N LYS A 794 -45.70 7.89 20.28
CA LYS A 794 -45.53 9.38 20.31
C LYS A 794 -44.19 9.82 20.98
N ALA A 795 -43.27 10.53 20.31
CA ALA A 795 -43.43 11.82 19.60
C ALA A 795 -42.55 12.04 18.30
N PRO A 796 -42.72 13.15 17.54
CA PRO A 796 -42.22 13.35 16.15
C PRO A 796 -41.06 14.39 16.02
N GLY A 797 -40.50 14.75 14.84
CA GLY A 797 -40.75 14.27 13.47
C GLY A 797 -39.97 14.97 12.32
N ALA A 798 -40.29 14.55 11.09
CA ALA A 798 -39.82 14.97 9.76
C ALA A 798 -40.38 16.34 9.26
N LYS A 799 -40.13 16.87 8.05
CA LYS A 799 -39.04 16.94 7.03
C LYS A 799 -39.61 17.80 5.85
N ALA A 800 -38.81 18.27 4.88
CA ALA A 800 -39.24 19.24 3.86
C ALA A 800 -40.03 18.67 2.65
N PRO A 801 -40.80 19.51 1.91
CA PRO A 801 -41.39 19.22 0.59
C PRO A 801 -40.61 19.86 -0.59
N GLY A 802 -40.98 19.50 -1.84
CA GLY A 802 -40.38 20.00 -3.09
C GLY A 802 -41.28 20.95 -3.92
N ALA A 803 -40.84 21.25 -5.15
CA ALA A 803 -41.49 22.15 -6.13
C ALA A 803 -42.64 21.43 -6.91
N LYS A 804 -43.41 22.05 -7.85
CA LYS A 804 -43.15 23.23 -8.72
C LYS A 804 -44.45 23.74 -9.40
N ALA A 805 -44.50 25.04 -9.76
CA ALA A 805 -45.36 25.66 -10.81
C ALA A 805 -46.91 25.73 -10.55
N PRO A 806 -47.73 26.34 -11.45
CA PRO A 806 -47.75 27.78 -11.80
C PRO A 806 -49.17 28.42 -11.89
N GLY A 807 -49.29 29.75 -12.05
CA GLY A 807 -50.54 30.41 -12.51
C GLY A 807 -50.72 31.89 -12.10
N LYS A 808 -51.44 32.69 -12.91
CA LYS A 808 -51.76 34.12 -12.66
C LYS A 808 -53.23 34.32 -12.29
N GLY A 809 -53.52 35.29 -11.40
CA GLY A 809 -54.87 35.77 -11.08
C GLY A 809 -54.88 37.22 -10.57
N LEU A 810 -55.77 38.03 -11.13
CA LEU A 810 -55.89 39.50 -11.08
C LEU A 810 -56.30 40.11 -9.71
N GLY A 811 -55.90 41.36 -9.44
CA GLY A 811 -56.37 42.20 -8.32
C GLY A 811 -55.78 43.63 -8.37
N MET A 812 -56.55 44.67 -8.02
CA MET A 812 -56.21 46.08 -8.28
C MET A 812 -55.57 46.86 -7.10
N ALA A 813 -54.82 47.91 -7.51
CA ALA A 813 -54.56 49.22 -6.86
C ALA A 813 -53.16 49.46 -6.24
N GLY A 814 -52.58 50.66 -6.46
CA GLY A 814 -51.38 51.10 -5.71
C GLY A 814 -50.50 52.23 -6.31
N GLY A 815 -50.16 52.20 -7.60
CA GLY A 815 -49.29 53.20 -8.26
C GLY A 815 -47.76 53.03 -8.01
N ALA A 816 -46.85 53.73 -8.71
CA ALA A 816 -47.01 54.51 -9.94
C ALA A 816 -45.65 54.73 -10.68
N LYS A 817 -45.64 54.61 -12.03
CA LYS A 817 -44.65 55.10 -13.04
C LYS A 817 -43.14 54.77 -12.81
N ALA A 818 -42.40 53.97 -13.62
CA ALA A 818 -42.40 53.64 -15.06
C ALA A 818 -42.07 54.83 -16.01
N PRO A 819 -41.53 54.65 -17.25
CA PRO A 819 -41.30 53.41 -18.05
C PRO A 819 -39.81 53.20 -18.50
N GLY A 820 -39.37 52.06 -19.05
CA GLY A 820 -39.54 51.57 -20.44
C GLY A 820 -38.18 51.04 -20.99
N ALA A 821 -38.01 50.31 -22.10
CA ALA A 821 -38.94 49.83 -23.14
C ALA A 821 -38.51 48.44 -23.73
N LYS A 822 -38.69 48.16 -25.03
CA LYS A 822 -38.81 46.79 -25.61
C LYS A 822 -37.65 46.33 -26.54
N LYS A 823 -37.38 45.01 -26.47
CA LYS A 823 -36.96 44.05 -27.53
C LYS A 823 -37.05 44.52 -29.00
N ALA A 824 -35.93 44.49 -29.73
CA ALA A 824 -35.82 44.31 -31.19
C ALA A 824 -34.38 43.91 -31.64
N ALA A 825 -34.26 43.39 -32.85
CA ALA A 825 -33.06 43.25 -33.69
C ALA A 825 -33.48 43.65 -35.14
N PRO A 826 -32.59 43.93 -36.13
CA PRO A 826 -31.16 43.60 -36.23
C PRO A 826 -30.23 44.74 -36.75
N ALA A 827 -28.95 44.38 -36.97
CA ALA A 827 -27.94 44.87 -37.95
C ALA A 827 -27.90 46.32 -38.51
N ALA A 828 -26.65 46.81 -38.69
CA ALA A 828 -26.21 47.94 -39.54
C ALA A 828 -26.59 49.38 -39.08
N SER A 829 -25.82 50.45 -39.34
CA SER A 829 -24.45 50.63 -39.86
C SER A 829 -23.98 52.10 -39.73
N ALA A 830 -22.64 52.33 -39.67
CA ALA A 830 -21.94 53.61 -39.92
C ALA A 830 -22.22 54.77 -38.92
N GLU A 831 -21.42 55.85 -38.81
CA GLU A 831 -20.15 56.23 -39.46
C GLU A 831 -19.30 57.17 -38.55
N ALA A 832 -18.08 57.53 -38.96
CA ALA A 832 -17.18 58.50 -38.27
C ALA A 832 -17.32 59.93 -38.88
N PRO A 833 -16.58 60.99 -38.44
CA PRO A 833 -15.11 61.16 -38.64
C PRO A 833 -14.40 61.84 -37.41
N ALA A 834 -13.16 62.34 -37.39
CA ALA A 834 -12.13 62.64 -38.41
C ALA A 834 -10.66 62.63 -37.86
N ALA A 835 -9.69 62.34 -38.75
CA ALA A 835 -8.39 63.04 -39.06
C ALA A 835 -7.37 63.46 -37.95
N GLU A 836 -6.04 63.62 -38.16
CA GLU A 836 -5.09 63.68 -39.31
C GLU A 836 -3.83 62.77 -39.01
N ALA A 837 -3.16 62.05 -39.94
CA ALA A 837 -2.22 62.38 -41.06
C ALA A 837 -0.79 62.84 -40.62
N ALA A 838 0.36 62.50 -41.24
CA ALA A 838 0.79 61.73 -42.44
C ALA A 838 2.24 61.19 -42.20
N ALA A 839 2.75 60.02 -42.66
CA ALA A 839 2.82 59.37 -44.00
C ALA A 839 4.03 59.83 -44.87
N PRO A 840 4.46 59.10 -45.93
CA PRO A 840 4.00 57.82 -46.51
C PRO A 840 4.99 56.65 -46.19
N ALA A 841 5.26 55.55 -46.93
CA ALA A 841 4.88 55.02 -48.27
C ALA A 841 5.18 53.48 -48.34
N THR A 842 4.54 52.61 -49.15
CA THR A 842 3.17 52.61 -49.73
C THR A 842 2.64 51.19 -50.07
N PRO A 843 3.32 50.31 -50.85
CA PRO A 843 2.65 49.17 -51.55
C PRO A 843 3.46 47.82 -51.53
N VAL A 844 3.16 46.69 -52.21
CA VAL A 844 2.11 46.28 -53.17
C VAL A 844 1.47 44.90 -52.79
N ALA A 845 0.14 44.90 -52.63
CA ALA A 845 -0.89 43.86 -52.94
C ALA A 845 -0.94 42.40 -52.37
N LYS A 846 -2.22 41.96 -52.26
CA LYS A 846 -2.85 40.60 -52.18
C LYS A 846 -3.83 40.48 -53.41
N PRO A 847 -4.64 39.42 -53.74
CA PRO A 847 -5.38 38.48 -52.86
C PRO A 847 -5.82 37.09 -53.46
N LYS A 848 -6.91 36.50 -52.91
CA LYS A 848 -7.74 35.33 -53.33
C LYS A 848 -7.31 33.91 -52.87
N GLY A 849 -8.28 32.97 -52.95
CA GLY A 849 -8.23 31.57 -52.50
C GLY A 849 -9.42 30.76 -53.05
N LEU A 850 -9.87 29.71 -52.32
CA LEU A 850 -10.92 28.70 -52.61
C LEU A 850 -10.54 27.51 -53.53
N GLY A 851 -10.58 26.28 -52.98
CA GLY A 851 -11.48 25.24 -53.52
C GLY A 851 -10.89 23.95 -54.17
N LEU A 852 -11.54 22.82 -53.83
CA LEU A 852 -11.78 21.60 -54.64
C LEU A 852 -10.65 20.58 -54.95
N ALA A 853 -10.57 19.56 -54.08
CA ALA A 853 -10.89 18.13 -54.36
C ALA A 853 -10.27 17.34 -55.55
N GLY A 854 -9.62 16.21 -55.20
CA GLY A 854 -9.85 14.89 -55.82
C GLY A 854 -8.83 14.39 -56.86
N GLY A 855 -8.68 13.05 -57.00
CA GLY A 855 -7.98 12.43 -58.14
C GLY A 855 -7.04 11.25 -57.81
N ALA A 856 -7.58 10.04 -57.72
CA ALA A 856 -6.91 8.79 -57.31
C ALA A 856 -5.84 8.19 -58.28
N LYS A 857 -5.28 7.04 -57.84
CA LYS A 857 -4.53 5.97 -58.56
C LYS A 857 -3.00 5.92 -58.44
N ALA A 858 -2.54 4.77 -57.91
CA ALA A 858 -1.25 4.11 -58.18
C ALA A 858 -1.25 3.50 -59.62
N PRO A 859 -0.18 2.86 -60.19
CA PRO A 859 0.83 2.05 -59.49
C PRO A 859 2.29 2.03 -60.04
N GLY A 860 3.17 1.35 -59.30
CA GLY A 860 4.41 0.75 -59.82
C GLY A 860 5.63 1.68 -59.96
N GLY A 861 6.85 1.16 -60.14
CA GLY A 861 7.27 -0.24 -60.01
C GLY A 861 8.40 -0.64 -60.97
N LYS A 862 9.57 -1.05 -60.42
CA LYS A 862 10.84 -1.32 -61.14
C LYS A 862 11.47 -0.02 -61.71
N GLY A 863 12.78 0.07 -61.96
CA GLY A 863 13.87 -0.89 -61.72
C GLY A 863 15.19 -0.37 -62.29
N LEU A 864 16.14 -1.28 -62.53
CA LEU A 864 17.52 -1.04 -62.99
C LEU A 864 18.41 -0.26 -61.98
N GLN A 865 19.74 -0.27 -62.07
CA GLN A 865 20.77 -1.31 -62.27
C GLN A 865 22.09 -0.58 -62.57
N MET A 866 23.15 -0.94 -61.83
CA MET A 866 24.58 -0.86 -62.20
C MET A 866 25.11 0.26 -63.11
N LYS A 867 26.02 1.07 -62.55
CA LYS A 867 27.49 1.06 -62.83
C LYS A 867 28.18 2.07 -61.90
N GLY A 868 29.45 1.96 -61.51
CA GLY A 868 30.41 0.87 -61.73
C GLY A 868 31.86 1.39 -61.77
N ALA A 869 32.81 0.62 -61.23
CA ALA A 869 34.28 0.87 -61.27
C ALA A 869 34.81 2.14 -60.56
N ALA A 870 36.11 2.36 -60.35
CA ALA A 870 37.18 1.45 -59.86
C ALA A 870 38.47 2.26 -59.62
N LYS A 871 39.22 1.98 -58.52
CA LYS A 871 40.70 2.04 -58.49
C LYS A 871 41.30 1.48 -57.19
N ALA A 872 42.57 1.10 -57.28
CA ALA A 872 43.50 0.66 -56.23
C ALA A 872 44.91 1.22 -56.64
N PRO A 873 46.09 0.80 -56.12
CA PRO A 873 46.37 -0.07 -54.96
C PRO A 873 47.55 0.37 -54.03
N GLY A 874 47.75 -0.37 -52.93
CA GLY A 874 49.09 -0.71 -52.39
C GLY A 874 49.63 0.03 -51.15
N ALA A 875 50.71 -0.42 -50.48
CA ALA A 875 51.31 -1.78 -50.41
C ALA A 875 52.48 -1.88 -49.38
N LYS A 876 52.49 -2.94 -48.51
CA LYS A 876 53.66 -3.51 -47.75
C LYS A 876 54.39 -2.55 -46.76
N ALA A 877 55.29 -2.93 -45.83
CA ALA A 877 55.75 -4.18 -45.16
C ALA A 877 56.34 -3.77 -43.77
N ALA A 878 56.14 -4.47 -42.64
CA ALA A 878 56.81 -5.68 -42.09
C ALA A 878 58.31 -5.55 -41.68
N ALA A 879 58.61 -5.65 -40.36
CA ALA A 879 59.91 -6.04 -39.74
C ALA A 879 59.77 -6.33 -38.22
N ALA A 880 60.74 -7.03 -37.60
CA ALA A 880 60.87 -7.41 -36.16
C ALA A 880 62.41 -7.48 -35.82
N PRO A 881 63.00 -8.24 -34.84
CA PRO A 881 62.52 -8.99 -33.65
C PRO A 881 63.43 -8.85 -32.37
N ALA A 882 63.25 -9.72 -31.34
CA ALA A 882 64.24 -10.16 -30.30
C ALA A 882 64.75 -9.12 -29.25
N ALA A 883 65.12 -9.44 -27.98
CA ALA A 883 65.05 -10.62 -27.07
C ALA A 883 65.18 -10.09 -25.59
N GLU A 884 65.52 -10.77 -24.47
CA GLU A 884 66.02 -12.13 -24.11
C GLU A 884 65.61 -12.49 -22.64
N ALA A 885 66.47 -13.13 -21.81
CA ALA A 885 66.20 -13.67 -20.45
C ALA A 885 67.52 -13.76 -19.60
N PRO A 886 67.64 -14.47 -18.44
CA PRO A 886 66.70 -15.24 -17.57
C PRO A 886 66.62 -14.62 -16.13
N ALA A 887 66.25 -15.25 -14.99
CA ALA A 887 65.93 -16.62 -14.51
C ALA A 887 64.92 -16.53 -13.31
N ALA A 888 64.60 -17.52 -12.43
CA ALA A 888 65.15 -18.84 -12.10
C ALA A 888 64.11 -19.80 -11.41
N GLU A 889 64.65 -20.84 -10.76
CA GLU A 889 64.12 -21.93 -9.89
C GLU A 889 63.23 -21.56 -8.67
N ALA A 890 62.39 -22.45 -8.11
CA ALA A 890 61.99 -23.82 -8.49
C ALA A 890 60.73 -24.37 -7.74
N ALA A 891 60.20 -25.47 -8.28
CA ALA A 891 59.39 -26.54 -7.65
C ALA A 891 57.86 -26.36 -7.37
N ALA A 892 57.17 -27.50 -7.47
CA ALA A 892 55.74 -27.82 -7.28
C ALA A 892 55.67 -29.33 -6.84
N PRO A 893 54.54 -30.09 -6.78
CA PRO A 893 53.13 -29.77 -7.09
C PRO A 893 52.06 -30.41 -6.13
N GLU A 894 50.77 -30.38 -6.52
CA GLU A 894 49.66 -31.31 -6.16
C GLU A 894 49.20 -31.49 -4.67
N ALA A 895 47.97 -31.90 -4.32
CA ALA A 895 46.66 -31.93 -4.99
C ALA A 895 45.49 -32.16 -3.97
N ALA A 896 44.25 -32.11 -4.46
CA ALA A 896 42.99 -32.60 -3.84
C ALA A 896 42.29 -31.78 -2.72
N ALA A 897 41.03 -32.14 -2.46
CA ALA A 897 40.01 -31.49 -1.60
C ALA A 897 39.19 -32.60 -0.86
N PRO A 898 37.94 -32.45 -0.31
CA PRO A 898 37.06 -31.27 -0.13
C PRO A 898 36.27 -31.22 1.23
N VAL A 899 35.21 -30.38 1.27
CA VAL A 899 33.98 -30.41 2.15
C VAL A 899 34.01 -29.85 3.60
N ALA A 900 32.85 -29.29 3.99
CA ALA A 900 32.22 -29.24 5.33
C ALA A 900 32.25 -27.95 6.18
N LYS A 901 31.04 -27.40 6.41
CA LYS A 901 30.57 -26.68 7.63
C LYS A 901 29.79 -27.72 8.51
N PRO A 902 29.07 -27.43 9.63
CA PRO A 902 28.80 -26.15 10.33
C PRO A 902 28.80 -26.26 11.89
N LYS A 903 28.11 -25.31 12.56
CA LYS A 903 27.82 -25.18 14.02
C LYS A 903 29.00 -24.61 14.85
N GLY A 904 28.76 -23.88 15.95
CA GLY A 904 27.49 -23.38 16.51
C GLY A 904 27.56 -23.28 18.04
N LEU A 905 27.04 -22.21 18.65
CA LEU A 905 27.15 -21.97 20.10
C LEU A 905 25.79 -21.70 20.76
N GLY A 906 25.53 -22.45 21.84
CA GLY A 906 24.43 -22.27 22.80
C GLY A 906 24.96 -22.11 24.22
N LEU A 907 24.09 -21.71 25.17
CA LEU A 907 24.49 -21.31 26.53
C LEU A 907 24.38 -22.46 27.56
N ALA A 908 25.35 -22.53 28.48
CA ALA A 908 25.24 -22.97 29.88
C ALA A 908 26.53 -22.49 30.61
N SER A 909 26.56 -21.78 31.74
CA SER A 909 25.86 -21.85 33.04
C SER A 909 26.41 -22.91 34.01
N GLY A 910 26.59 -22.53 35.28
CA GLY A 910 27.12 -23.39 36.35
C GLY A 910 28.11 -22.65 37.29
N ALA A 911 27.94 -22.77 38.60
CA ALA A 911 28.74 -22.08 39.62
C ALA A 911 29.18 -23.01 40.76
N LYS A 912 30.30 -22.68 41.44
CA LYS A 912 30.69 -23.25 42.74
C LYS A 912 31.68 -22.34 43.49
N ALA A 913 31.56 -22.34 44.82
CA ALA A 913 32.49 -21.77 45.81
C ALA A 913 33.14 -22.94 46.60
N PRO A 914 34.02 -22.79 47.63
CA PRO A 914 34.33 -21.63 48.49
C PRO A 914 35.85 -21.28 48.61
N GLY A 915 36.22 -20.41 49.57
CA GLY A 915 37.60 -19.86 49.73
C GLY A 915 38.38 -20.29 50.98
N GLY A 916 39.54 -19.65 51.21
CA GLY A 916 40.49 -19.93 52.33
C GLY A 916 41.41 -18.74 52.69
N LYS A 917 42.23 -18.85 53.75
CA LYS A 917 43.02 -17.74 54.36
C LYS A 917 44.56 -17.96 54.36
N GLY A 918 45.32 -16.87 54.29
CA GLY A 918 46.75 -16.71 54.68
C GLY A 918 47.21 -15.26 54.37
N LEU A 919 48.01 -14.47 55.13
CA LEU A 919 49.15 -14.69 56.07
C LEU A 919 50.39 -15.27 55.37
N GLN A 920 51.61 -14.71 55.39
CA GLN A 920 52.27 -13.54 56.05
C GLN A 920 53.46 -13.05 55.16
N MET A 921 54.24 -11.95 55.36
CA MET A 921 54.38 -10.86 56.35
C MET A 921 54.69 -9.52 55.57
N LYS A 922 55.71 -8.62 55.70
CA LYS A 922 56.86 -8.37 56.62
C LYS A 922 57.45 -6.92 56.49
N GLY A 923 57.42 -6.11 57.57
CA GLY A 923 58.23 -4.88 57.76
C GLY A 923 57.76 -3.58 57.05
N GLY A 924 57.97 -2.36 57.58
CA GLY A 924 58.61 -1.93 58.85
C GLY A 924 58.24 -0.47 59.26
N ALA A 925 58.63 -0.05 60.46
CA ALA A 925 58.25 1.21 61.15
C ALA A 925 58.73 2.52 60.43
N LYS A 926 58.34 3.77 60.79
CA LYS A 926 58.08 4.35 62.13
C LYS A 926 57.35 5.73 62.05
N ALA A 927 56.69 6.17 63.13
CA ALA A 927 56.14 7.53 63.33
C ALA A 927 56.75 8.22 64.58
N PRO A 928 56.48 9.52 64.88
CA PRO A 928 55.40 9.82 65.84
C PRO A 928 54.70 11.22 65.79
N GLY A 929 53.37 11.23 66.04
CA GLY A 929 52.66 12.24 66.88
C GLY A 929 52.34 13.64 66.31
N ALA A 930 51.43 14.44 66.92
CA ALA A 930 50.35 14.13 67.88
C ALA A 930 49.35 15.31 68.08
N LYS A 931 48.08 14.98 68.38
CA LYS A 931 47.02 15.78 69.05
C LYS A 931 46.36 17.02 68.38
N ALA A 932 45.02 17.00 68.48
CA ALA A 932 44.09 18.10 68.84
C ALA A 932 43.59 19.14 67.80
N ALA A 933 42.37 19.60 68.08
CA ALA A 933 41.61 20.74 67.54
C ALA A 933 41.31 21.71 68.73
N PRO A 934 40.54 22.84 68.65
CA PRO A 934 39.63 23.27 67.57
C PRO A 934 39.52 24.81 67.31
N ALA A 935 38.54 25.16 66.45
CA ALA A 935 37.63 26.34 66.54
C ALA A 935 37.98 27.72 65.92
N ALA A 936 36.87 28.41 65.58
CA ALA A 936 36.61 29.86 65.54
C ALA A 936 36.86 30.70 64.25
N GLU A 937 35.73 31.27 63.77
CA GLU A 937 35.50 32.66 63.31
C GLU A 937 36.05 33.21 61.96
N ALA A 938 35.28 34.18 61.44
CA ALA A 938 35.54 35.09 60.32
C ALA A 938 35.22 36.52 60.79
N PRO A 939 35.61 37.60 60.07
CA PRO A 939 34.58 38.29 59.27
C PRO A 939 35.03 39.17 58.07
N ALA A 940 34.11 39.30 57.10
CA ALA A 940 33.64 40.54 56.41
C ALA A 940 34.57 41.50 55.60
N ALA A 941 33.88 42.40 54.87
CA ALA A 941 34.33 43.59 54.11
C ALA A 941 35.08 43.34 52.78
N GLU A 942 34.87 44.09 51.69
CA GLU A 942 33.83 45.10 51.38
C GLU A 942 33.66 45.27 49.85
N ALA A 943 32.67 46.05 49.40
CA ALA A 943 32.45 46.37 47.98
C ALA A 943 31.89 47.79 47.78
N PRO A 944 32.21 48.46 46.67
CA PRO A 944 31.38 49.51 46.09
C PRO A 944 30.92 49.18 44.66
N ALA A 945 29.89 49.88 44.17
CA ALA A 945 29.24 49.61 42.88
C ALA A 945 29.09 50.87 42.01
N ALA A 946 29.13 50.70 40.69
CA ALA A 946 28.58 51.61 39.69
C ALA A 946 28.33 50.89 38.35
N ALA A 947 27.41 51.40 37.54
CA ALA A 947 27.06 50.98 36.18
C ALA A 947 26.80 52.27 35.34
N PRO A 948 26.35 52.24 34.06
CA PRO A 948 26.17 51.13 33.11
C PRO A 948 26.81 51.35 31.71
N ALA A 949 26.80 50.34 30.84
CA ALA A 949 27.00 50.51 29.39
C ALA A 949 26.31 49.39 28.57
N ALA A 950 25.97 49.69 27.32
CA ALA A 950 25.33 48.77 26.35
C ALA A 950 26.40 48.03 25.50
N PRO A 951 26.07 46.91 24.83
CA PRO A 951 27.07 46.06 24.17
C PRO A 951 27.56 46.64 22.83
N ALA A 952 28.85 46.41 22.53
CA ALA A 952 29.48 46.69 21.24
C ALA A 952 29.81 45.39 20.49
N GLU A 953 30.14 45.52 19.21
CA GLU A 953 30.21 44.44 18.22
C GLU A 953 31.36 43.45 18.43
N ALA A 954 31.18 42.21 17.93
CA ALA A 954 32.24 41.20 17.85
C ALA A 954 32.92 41.24 16.46
N PRO A 955 34.27 41.22 16.38
CA PRO A 955 34.98 41.10 15.12
C PRO A 955 34.91 39.65 14.58
N ALA A 956 35.10 39.50 13.26
CA ALA A 956 35.14 38.20 12.61
C ALA A 956 36.55 37.57 12.64
N GLU A 957 36.62 36.25 12.69
CA GLU A 957 37.85 35.48 12.45
C GLU A 957 37.53 34.18 11.67
N ALA A 958 38.53 33.64 10.96
CA ALA A 958 38.35 32.63 9.91
C ALA A 958 38.30 31.18 10.44
N PRO A 959 37.65 30.24 9.71
CA PRO A 959 37.55 28.84 10.13
C PRO A 959 38.89 28.10 10.01
N ALA A 960 39.21 27.28 11.00
CA ALA A 960 40.32 26.33 10.96
C ALA A 960 39.99 25.09 10.11
N ALA A 961 41.00 24.47 9.51
CA ALA A 961 40.83 23.29 8.65
C ALA A 961 40.84 21.97 9.45
N GLU A 962 39.93 21.05 9.09
CA GLU A 962 40.01 19.63 9.48
C GLU A 962 40.64 18.80 8.34
N ALA A 963 41.28 17.68 8.69
CA ALA A 963 42.11 16.90 7.77
C ALA A 963 41.32 15.87 6.93
N GLU A 964 41.67 15.72 5.65
CA GLU A 964 41.07 14.69 4.77
C GLU A 964 41.48 13.26 5.15
N ALA A 965 40.52 12.34 5.07
CA ALA A 965 40.77 10.91 4.98
C ALA A 965 41.02 10.48 3.51
N PRO A 966 41.89 9.48 3.24
CA PRO A 966 42.36 9.19 1.89
C PRO A 966 41.25 8.64 0.97
N LYS A 967 41.13 9.24 -0.22
CA LYS A 967 40.23 8.83 -1.30
C LYS A 967 40.70 7.53 -1.97
N ALA A 968 39.76 6.64 -2.28
CA ALA A 968 40.01 5.50 -3.16
C ALA A 968 40.12 5.96 -4.64
N PRO A 969 40.92 5.28 -5.49
CA PRO A 969 41.11 5.69 -6.88
C PRO A 969 39.84 5.49 -7.74
N PRO A 970 39.62 6.32 -8.76
CA PRO A 970 38.41 6.27 -9.58
C PRO A 970 38.40 5.08 -10.55
N VAL A 971 37.24 4.43 -10.69
CA VAL A 971 36.99 3.43 -11.74
C VAL A 971 36.72 4.15 -13.07
N ALA A 972 37.40 3.75 -14.13
CA ALA A 972 37.30 4.41 -15.43
C ALA A 972 35.92 4.20 -16.10
N LYS A 973 35.43 5.23 -16.80
CA LYS A 973 34.21 5.15 -17.62
C LYS A 973 34.42 4.16 -18.78
N ALA A 974 33.55 3.16 -18.91
CA ALA A 974 33.45 2.36 -20.12
C ALA A 974 32.82 3.19 -21.25
N GLY A 975 33.50 3.31 -22.39
CA GLY A 975 32.97 3.98 -23.58
C GLY A 975 31.90 3.13 -24.26
N GLY A 976 30.85 3.78 -24.79
CA GLY A 976 29.71 3.09 -25.39
C GLY A 976 30.04 2.40 -26.72
N LEU A 977 29.55 1.16 -26.89
CA LEU A 977 29.57 0.43 -28.16
C LEU A 977 28.23 0.58 -28.88
N GLY A 978 28.16 1.51 -29.84
CA GLY A 978 26.97 1.70 -30.68
C GLY A 978 26.87 0.65 -31.78
N PHE A 979 25.79 -0.14 -31.79
CA PHE A 979 25.49 -1.09 -32.87
C PHE A 979 24.45 -0.53 -33.84
N LYS A 980 24.84 -0.44 -35.12
CA LYS A 980 23.91 -0.27 -36.25
C LYS A 980 23.41 -1.62 -36.76
N SER A 981 22.22 -1.63 -37.34
CA SER A 981 21.56 -2.80 -37.93
C SER A 981 22.16 -3.20 -39.29
N GLY A 982 22.08 -4.50 -39.65
CA GLY A 982 22.52 -4.98 -40.97
C GLY A 982 22.45 -6.50 -41.16
N ALA A 983 21.34 -6.99 -41.76
CA ALA A 983 21.07 -8.38 -42.13
C ALA A 983 22.20 -9.10 -42.94
N LYS A 984 22.28 -10.44 -43.00
CA LYS A 984 21.36 -11.31 -43.80
C LYS A 984 21.60 -12.82 -43.58
N ALA A 985 20.61 -13.64 -43.97
CA ALA A 985 20.71 -15.10 -44.00
C ALA A 985 20.99 -15.66 -45.42
N PRO A 986 21.45 -16.92 -45.53
CA PRO A 986 21.30 -17.74 -46.73
C PRO A 986 20.58 -19.08 -46.47
N GLY A 987 19.73 -19.49 -47.42
CA GLY A 987 19.38 -20.89 -47.68
C GLY A 987 19.91 -21.32 -49.06
N ALA A 988 19.63 -22.50 -49.61
CA ALA A 988 18.85 -23.63 -49.09
C ALA A 988 19.14 -24.93 -49.90
N ARG A 989 18.67 -26.08 -49.37
CA ARG A 989 18.33 -27.36 -50.05
C ARG A 989 19.41 -28.13 -50.85
N LYS A 990 19.61 -29.40 -50.45
CA LYS A 990 19.34 -30.57 -51.32
C LYS A 990 18.74 -31.72 -50.49
N ALA A 991 18.27 -32.79 -51.14
CA ALA A 991 17.32 -33.75 -50.56
C ALA A 991 17.90 -35.15 -50.26
N ALA A 992 17.05 -36.02 -49.67
CA ALA A 992 17.34 -37.33 -49.09
C ALA A 992 17.90 -38.40 -50.06
N PRO A 993 18.29 -39.58 -49.52
CA PRO A 993 17.33 -40.70 -49.60
C PRO A 993 17.15 -41.51 -48.29
N ALA A 994 16.08 -42.29 -48.29
CA ALA A 994 15.81 -43.49 -47.48
C ALA A 994 15.33 -44.59 -48.48
N PRO A 995 15.05 -45.87 -48.12
CA PRO A 995 15.00 -46.49 -46.78
C PRO A 995 15.70 -47.88 -46.66
N ALA A 996 15.54 -48.57 -45.52
CA ALA A 996 15.01 -49.95 -45.39
C ALA A 996 15.68 -50.87 -44.32
N ALA A 997 14.82 -51.60 -43.59
CA ALA A 997 14.98 -52.92 -42.96
C ALA A 997 16.00 -53.17 -41.80
N ALA A 998 15.61 -54.09 -40.91
CA ALA A 998 16.43 -54.72 -39.86
C ALA A 998 16.89 -56.14 -40.31
N PRO A 999 17.77 -56.83 -39.54
CA PRO A 999 17.26 -57.77 -38.53
C PRO A 999 18.17 -57.99 -37.29
N ALA A 1000 17.75 -58.88 -36.37
CA ALA A 1000 18.59 -59.58 -35.38
C ALA A 1000 19.06 -60.96 -35.96
N PRO A 1001 19.85 -61.84 -35.29
CA PRO A 1001 19.51 -62.47 -33.99
C PRO A 1001 20.72 -62.85 -33.07
N GLU A 1002 20.47 -63.82 -32.18
CA GLU A 1002 21.18 -64.26 -30.97
C GLU A 1002 22.48 -65.10 -31.15
N ALA A 1003 23.18 -65.35 -30.03
CA ALA A 1003 23.72 -66.68 -29.68
C ALA A 1003 23.93 -66.85 -28.15
N GLU A 1004 23.56 -68.01 -27.58
CA GLU A 1004 23.69 -68.43 -26.17
C GLU A 1004 24.78 -69.54 -26.02
N PRO A 1005 25.23 -70.00 -24.82
CA PRO A 1005 24.53 -71.12 -24.09
C PRO A 1005 24.75 -71.19 -22.54
N VAL A 1006 24.25 -72.18 -21.75
CA VAL A 1006 22.87 -72.60 -21.32
C VAL A 1006 22.99 -73.26 -19.90
N LYS A 1007 21.89 -73.34 -19.10
CA LYS A 1007 21.49 -74.37 -18.06
C LYS A 1007 21.40 -73.92 -16.57
N ALA A 1008 20.41 -74.34 -15.76
CA ALA A 1008 19.21 -75.20 -15.97
C ALA A 1008 18.07 -74.94 -14.93
N GLU A 1009 16.91 -75.59 -15.15
CA GLU A 1009 15.56 -75.48 -14.53
C GLU A 1009 15.24 -76.60 -13.47
N PRO A 1010 14.01 -76.85 -12.86
CA PRO A 1010 12.62 -76.46 -13.28
C PRO A 1010 11.50 -76.14 -12.20
N ALA A 1011 10.37 -75.57 -12.69
CA ALA A 1011 8.91 -75.85 -12.41
C ALA A 1011 8.14 -75.68 -11.05
N ALA A 1012 7.11 -74.79 -11.09
CA ALA A 1012 5.63 -75.00 -10.90
C ALA A 1012 4.82 -75.00 -9.53
N GLU A 1013 3.87 -74.03 -9.43
CA GLU A 1013 2.42 -74.12 -9.00
C GLU A 1013 1.96 -74.23 -7.48
N PRO A 1014 0.63 -74.16 -7.06
CA PRO A 1014 0.00 -72.86 -6.65
C PRO A 1014 -1.13 -72.81 -5.54
N VAL A 1015 -1.62 -71.59 -5.18
CA VAL A 1015 -2.91 -71.15 -4.52
C VAL A 1015 -3.36 -71.60 -3.08
N LYS A 1016 -4.18 -70.71 -2.43
CA LYS A 1016 -5.15 -70.88 -1.28
C LYS A 1016 -4.57 -70.87 0.17
N ALA A 1017 -5.30 -70.46 1.23
CA ALA A 1017 -6.53 -69.64 1.40
C ALA A 1017 -6.70 -69.18 2.90
N GLU A 1018 -7.76 -68.40 3.20
CA GLU A 1018 -8.33 -68.03 4.52
C GLU A 1018 -8.74 -69.25 5.41
N PRO A 1019 -9.08 -69.14 6.74
CA PRO A 1019 -9.75 -67.98 7.39
C PRO A 1019 -9.48 -67.63 8.90
N ALA A 1020 -10.02 -66.47 9.29
CA ALA A 1020 -10.73 -66.07 10.54
C ALA A 1020 -10.43 -66.61 11.97
N ALA A 1021 -10.35 -65.64 12.89
CA ALA A 1021 -10.98 -65.53 14.23
C ALA A 1021 -10.78 -66.57 15.37
N GLU A 1022 -10.38 -66.10 16.56
CA GLU A 1022 -11.26 -65.97 17.75
C GLU A 1022 -10.56 -65.27 18.94
N ALA A 1023 -11.31 -64.90 20.00
CA ALA A 1023 -10.79 -64.34 21.25
C ALA A 1023 -11.73 -64.65 22.45
N PRO A 1024 -11.17 -65.03 23.62
CA PRO A 1024 -11.51 -64.39 24.91
C PRO A 1024 -10.22 -64.04 25.71
N ALA A 1025 -10.12 -63.03 26.59
CA ALA A 1025 -10.97 -62.48 27.66
C ALA A 1025 -10.72 -63.09 29.07
N GLU A 1026 -10.28 -62.20 29.99
CA GLU A 1026 -10.53 -62.19 31.46
C GLU A 1026 -9.96 -63.29 32.38
N ALA A 1027 -9.74 -63.08 33.69
CA ALA A 1027 -9.46 -61.87 34.50
C ALA A 1027 -9.03 -62.25 35.95
N SER A 1028 -8.27 -61.40 36.65
CA SER A 1028 -8.11 -61.45 38.13
C SER A 1028 -7.58 -60.14 38.74
N ALA A 1029 -8.14 -59.74 39.89
CA ALA A 1029 -7.76 -58.59 40.74
C ALA A 1029 -7.65 -59.09 42.22
N PRO A 1030 -7.32 -58.30 43.30
CA PRO A 1030 -7.43 -56.83 43.47
C PRO A 1030 -6.32 -56.14 44.35
N ALA A 1031 -6.64 -54.93 44.86
CA ALA A 1031 -6.09 -54.24 46.06
C ALA A 1031 -4.91 -53.21 45.94
N GLU A 1032 -5.30 -51.96 45.64
CA GLU A 1032 -4.92 -50.65 46.26
C GLU A 1032 -3.51 -50.31 46.80
N ALA A 1033 -2.92 -49.26 46.18
CA ALA A 1033 -2.37 -48.01 46.78
C ALA A 1033 -1.10 -48.03 47.70
N PRO A 1034 -0.32 -46.92 47.84
CA PRO A 1034 -0.57 -45.54 47.38
C PRO A 1034 0.51 -44.89 46.46
N THR A 1035 0.28 -43.61 46.14
CA THR A 1035 0.94 -42.73 45.14
C THR A 1035 2.40 -42.32 45.37
N PRO A 1036 3.12 -41.99 44.28
CA PRO A 1036 3.99 -40.82 44.18
C PRO A 1036 3.41 -39.71 43.27
N ALA A 1037 3.98 -38.49 43.33
CA ALA A 1037 3.44 -37.28 42.68
C ALA A 1037 4.00 -36.98 41.27
N ALA A 1038 3.27 -36.17 40.49
CA ALA A 1038 3.63 -35.72 39.14
C ALA A 1038 3.69 -34.18 39.00
N ALA A 1039 4.36 -33.71 37.95
CA ALA A 1039 4.67 -32.29 37.69
C ALA A 1039 3.47 -31.50 37.07
N PRO A 1040 3.52 -30.14 37.00
CA PRO A 1040 2.33 -29.30 36.91
C PRO A 1040 1.67 -29.20 35.51
N PRO A 1041 0.38 -28.81 35.44
CA PRO A 1041 -0.43 -28.88 34.22
C PRO A 1041 -0.30 -27.65 33.29
N ALA A 1042 -0.56 -27.88 32.00
CA ALA A 1042 -0.76 -26.82 31.00
C ALA A 1042 -2.17 -26.19 31.08
N PRO A 1043 -2.34 -24.89 30.72
CA PRO A 1043 -3.62 -24.19 30.84
C PRO A 1043 -4.65 -24.63 29.77
N LYS A 1044 -5.90 -24.84 30.18
CA LYS A 1044 -7.03 -25.12 29.29
C LYS A 1044 -7.58 -23.84 28.64
N ALA A 1045 -8.00 -23.93 27.38
CA ALA A 1045 -8.77 -22.88 26.73
C ALA A 1045 -10.24 -22.90 27.19
N GLY A 1046 -10.69 -21.82 27.85
CA GLY A 1046 -12.09 -21.65 28.28
C GLY A 1046 -12.96 -21.07 27.16
N GLY A 1047 -13.53 -21.92 26.31
CA GLY A 1047 -14.48 -21.50 25.27
C GLY A 1047 -15.90 -21.29 25.83
N LEU A 1048 -16.47 -20.11 25.65
CA LEU A 1048 -17.90 -19.86 25.90
C LEU A 1048 -18.73 -20.51 24.79
N GLY A 1049 -19.51 -21.54 25.15
CA GLY A 1049 -20.27 -22.35 24.19
C GLY A 1049 -21.54 -21.66 23.67
N PHE A 1050 -21.65 -21.54 22.35
CA PHE A 1050 -22.91 -21.28 21.66
C PHE A 1050 -23.33 -22.54 20.88
N LYS A 1051 -24.60 -22.95 20.98
CA LYS A 1051 -25.13 -24.10 20.25
C LYS A 1051 -25.18 -23.83 18.74
N ALA A 1052 -24.89 -24.86 17.95
CA ALA A 1052 -25.22 -24.86 16.52
C ALA A 1052 -26.74 -24.79 16.31
N GLY A 1053 -27.20 -24.08 15.27
CA GLY A 1053 -28.61 -24.07 14.85
C GLY A 1053 -29.28 -22.71 14.58
N ALA A 1054 -28.57 -21.58 14.68
CA ALA A 1054 -29.15 -20.25 14.43
C ALA A 1054 -28.80 -19.69 13.02
N LYS A 1055 -29.81 -19.20 12.28
CA LYS A 1055 -29.61 -18.51 10.99
C LYS A 1055 -29.00 -17.11 11.21
N ALA A 1056 -27.98 -16.76 10.43
CA ALA A 1056 -27.46 -15.39 10.38
C ALA A 1056 -28.39 -14.47 9.55
N PRO A 1057 -28.80 -13.29 10.06
CA PRO A 1057 -29.69 -12.40 9.34
C PRO A 1057 -28.93 -11.46 8.37
N GLY A 1058 -29.10 -11.71 7.07
CA GLY A 1058 -29.09 -10.70 5.99
C GLY A 1058 -27.88 -9.76 5.87
N ARG A 1059 -26.95 -10.11 4.97
CA ARG A 1059 -26.34 -9.07 4.11
C ARG A 1059 -27.48 -8.35 3.38
N LYS A 1060 -27.54 -7.03 3.47
CA LYS A 1060 -28.21 -6.22 2.43
C LYS A 1060 -27.18 -5.90 1.34
N LYS A 1061 -27.71 -5.59 0.16
CA LYS A 1061 -26.95 -5.16 -1.01
C LYS A 1061 -26.25 -3.84 -0.72
#